data_AF-A0A938UQD7-F1
#
_entry.id   AF-A0A938UQD7-F1
#
_cell.length_a   1.000
_cell.length_b   1.000
_cell.length_c   1.000
_cell.angle_alpha   90.00
_cell.angle_beta   90.00
_cell.angle_gamma   90.00
#
_symmetry.space_group_name_H-M   'P 1'
#
loop_
_entity.id
_entity.type
_entity.pdbx_description
1 polymer ?
#
loop_
_entity_poly.entity_id
_entity_poly.type
_entity_poly.pdbx_seq_one_letter_code
_entity_poly.pdbx_strand_id
1 'polypeptide(L)'
;MPHRFAQLARFVFALGLFVCASAVAHPRVGGWLEPALRAWHTHDGAGLEEVAAHGRAIIAGDAWTAAWRLQAHLAPGLAAERWNDATLRAFGGRVAQRGIDLVDVWLPLGQVEAWLAQTPEIAMVQLPWRSQEMVGPKLSEGAVQIRAGAQFACLAADGTGTVVAVLDGGFDGLDNSVKSGEVPNLVGPVLSGGGSHGTMCAEVVADMAPGAKILPVAATTFADLQFFIHQITKKGNPNAISLVSHSVIWLGHSFGRHDGKLCQMMDQVREQGVAWVSASGNSGNGEFYKAIWNDADKDTLHEFSPGQTRLQFQQWGGTIQMTMDWDDYDTRTVNLDLYLQRKEGNDWVDVTSSKLKASLYVPPLEQVVVQNAKAGVYGLQVRAVGKVPNGLRLRIVAMGGGNGKFSIWHKNGNVYDPASCDGVLTVGAIYQGHYAKGPLEAYSSYGPTPDKRIKPEVMAPTGVSTSLGAFFGTSAACPHAAGALATWISATGQKPLDAMASLRKAAIPMGEAFPDQAYGWGRVALPPLELGWQCTATDLPAGATCLTGCGSLGSHACTPTCRFTACAPPAEKCNLKDDDCDGATDENLAGCVAPVPKEDVHTTADAPEDNAAGAAEVSAGVPDTGVVADLIGDARTPSLAPPSPGDGGCASGRAPGHLLAPLWCLAMCAAIWRSRCRPAR
;
A
#
# COMPACT_ATOMS: atom_id res chain seq x y z
N MET A 1 54.46 -55.61 17.25
CA MET A 1 54.95 -54.30 16.75
C MET A 1 56.40 -54.46 16.27
N PRO A 2 56.95 -53.56 15.43
CA PRO A 2 56.32 -52.76 14.38
C PRO A 2 57.00 -52.93 13.01
N HIS A 3 56.32 -52.63 11.90
CA HIS A 3 56.88 -51.89 10.74
C HIS A 3 55.88 -51.67 9.59
N ARG A 4 54.84 -52.51 9.45
CA ARG A 4 53.83 -52.40 8.36
C ARG A 4 52.50 -51.74 8.75
N PHE A 5 52.50 -50.83 9.72
CA PHE A 5 51.33 -50.02 10.10
C PHE A 5 51.49 -48.50 9.89
N ALA A 6 52.70 -48.03 9.56
CA ALA A 6 53.01 -46.59 9.48
C ALA A 6 52.61 -45.90 8.15
N GLN A 7 52.25 -46.66 7.10
CA GLN A 7 51.89 -46.09 5.78
C GLN A 7 50.39 -46.09 5.49
N LEU A 8 49.58 -46.88 6.20
CA LEU A 8 48.11 -46.83 6.07
C LEU A 8 47.54 -45.47 6.50
N ALA A 9 48.25 -44.75 7.38
CA ALA A 9 47.88 -43.43 7.91
C ALA A 9 48.16 -42.24 6.96
N ARG A 10 48.72 -42.47 5.75
CA ARG A 10 49.06 -41.38 4.80
C ARG A 10 48.35 -41.43 3.44
N PHE A 11 47.51 -42.44 3.17
CA PHE A 11 46.77 -42.54 1.90
C PHE A 11 45.24 -42.46 2.05
N VAL A 12 44.69 -42.61 3.26
CA VAL A 12 43.25 -42.46 3.54
C VAL A 12 42.86 -40.98 3.80
N PHE A 13 43.84 -40.11 4.08
CA PHE A 13 43.62 -38.72 4.48
C PHE A 13 43.51 -37.71 3.31
N ALA A 14 43.57 -38.16 2.05
CA ALA A 14 43.73 -37.28 0.88
C ALA A 14 42.46 -37.09 0.03
N LEU A 15 41.44 -37.95 0.16
CA LEU A 15 40.19 -37.86 -0.62
C LEU A 15 38.92 -37.79 0.26
N GLY A 16 39.09 -37.54 1.56
CA GLY A 16 38.02 -37.39 2.55
C GLY A 16 37.51 -35.96 2.72
N LEU A 17 37.74 -35.05 1.75
CA LEU A 17 37.35 -33.64 1.81
C LEU A 17 35.86 -33.41 1.50
N PHE A 18 34.99 -34.21 2.14
CA PHE A 18 33.73 -33.64 2.63
C PHE A 18 34.09 -32.73 3.81
N VAL A 19 34.50 -31.50 3.47
CA VAL A 19 34.58 -30.42 4.44
C VAL A 19 33.19 -30.31 5.06
N CYS A 20 33.08 -30.55 6.36
CA CYS A 20 31.89 -30.19 7.09
C CYS A 20 31.84 -28.66 7.08
N ALA A 21 31.17 -28.11 6.07
CA ALA A 21 31.22 -26.70 5.76
C ALA A 21 30.47 -25.93 6.84
N SER A 22 31.21 -25.43 7.82
CA SER A 22 30.91 -24.16 8.45
C SER A 22 30.82 -23.14 7.32
N ALA A 23 29.60 -22.93 6.81
CA ALA A 23 29.36 -22.16 5.59
C ALA A 23 29.85 -20.72 5.78
N VAL A 24 31.05 -20.44 5.28
CA VAL A 24 31.64 -19.11 5.31
C VAL A 24 30.82 -18.27 4.35
N ALA A 25 29.94 -17.45 4.91
CA ALA A 25 29.01 -16.61 4.17
C ALA A 25 29.71 -15.93 2.99
N HIS A 26 29.27 -16.24 1.77
CA HIS A 26 29.89 -15.69 0.57
C HIS A 26 29.86 -14.15 0.64
N PRO A 27 31.00 -13.45 0.50
CA PRO A 27 31.13 -12.04 0.93
C PRO A 27 30.32 -11.03 0.09
N ARG A 28 29.64 -11.49 -0.96
CA ARG A 28 28.70 -10.71 -1.79
C ARG A 28 27.24 -11.16 -1.65
N VAL A 29 26.92 -11.98 -0.66
CA VAL A 29 25.54 -12.31 -0.25
C VAL A 29 25.13 -11.40 0.90
N GLY A 30 23.96 -10.77 0.80
CA GLY A 30 23.39 -9.95 1.85
C GLY A 30 22.83 -10.79 3.01
N GLY A 31 22.89 -10.25 4.23
CA GLY A 31 22.45 -10.95 5.44
C GLY A 31 20.98 -11.37 5.47
N TRP A 32 20.14 -10.83 4.58
CA TRP A 32 18.76 -11.29 4.34
C TRP A 32 18.67 -12.63 3.59
N LEU A 33 19.65 -12.92 2.74
CA LEU A 33 19.70 -14.10 1.87
C LEU A 33 20.61 -15.20 2.46
N GLU A 34 21.56 -14.83 3.31
CA GLU A 34 22.45 -15.73 4.04
C GLU A 34 21.72 -16.80 4.89
N PRO A 35 20.57 -16.52 5.55
CA PRO A 35 19.75 -17.54 6.23
C PRO A 35 19.09 -18.52 5.25
N ALA A 36 18.53 -18.05 4.14
CA ALA A 36 17.90 -18.92 3.12
C ALA A 36 18.92 -19.87 2.50
N LEU A 37 20.10 -19.37 2.11
CA LEU A 37 21.18 -20.20 1.59
C LEU A 37 21.65 -21.24 2.62
N ARG A 38 21.83 -20.85 3.89
CA ARG A 38 22.13 -21.80 4.97
C ARG A 38 21.07 -22.91 5.07
N ALA A 39 19.80 -22.55 5.19
CA ALA A 39 18.70 -23.50 5.31
C ALA A 39 18.64 -24.45 4.10
N TRP A 40 18.87 -23.92 2.90
CA TRP A 40 18.98 -24.70 1.67
C TRP A 40 20.14 -25.71 1.71
N HIS A 41 21.36 -25.28 2.08
CA HIS A 41 22.51 -26.20 2.23
C HIS A 41 22.26 -27.27 3.31
N THR A 42 21.69 -26.91 4.46
CA THR A 42 21.44 -27.84 5.57
C THR A 42 20.18 -28.68 5.40
N HIS A 43 19.42 -28.50 4.29
CA HIS A 43 18.15 -29.16 4.03
C HIS A 43 17.09 -28.92 5.14
N ASP A 44 17.12 -27.72 5.73
CA ASP A 44 16.18 -27.27 6.76
C ASP A 44 14.92 -26.67 6.12
N GLY A 45 13.89 -27.51 5.99
CA GLY A 45 12.57 -27.10 5.47
C GLY A 45 11.93 -25.97 6.28
N ALA A 46 11.98 -26.04 7.62
CA ALA A 46 11.33 -25.07 8.47
C ALA A 46 12.04 -23.72 8.43
N GLY A 47 13.38 -23.71 8.48
CA GLY A 47 14.18 -22.50 8.32
C GLY A 47 14.04 -21.85 6.94
N LEU A 48 13.91 -22.65 5.86
CA LEU A 48 13.68 -22.08 4.53
C LEU A 48 12.26 -21.53 4.37
N GLU A 49 11.25 -22.21 4.90
CA GLU A 49 9.86 -21.72 4.94
C GLU A 49 9.73 -20.43 5.78
N GLU A 50 10.44 -20.30 6.90
CA GLU A 50 10.46 -19.07 7.70
C GLU A 50 11.01 -17.89 6.87
N VAL A 51 12.15 -18.08 6.17
CA VAL A 51 12.74 -17.01 5.35
C VAL A 51 11.92 -16.73 4.08
N ALA A 52 11.22 -17.73 3.54
CA ALA A 52 10.25 -17.54 2.46
C ALA A 52 9.00 -16.76 2.91
N ALA A 53 8.58 -16.89 4.17
CA ALA A 53 7.45 -16.16 4.75
C ALA A 53 7.80 -14.73 5.24
N HIS A 54 9.08 -14.40 5.38
CA HIS A 54 9.53 -13.04 5.68
C HIS A 54 9.09 -12.07 4.57
N GLY A 55 8.58 -10.89 4.96
CA GLY A 55 7.95 -9.91 4.08
C GLY A 55 8.83 -9.25 2.99
N ARG A 56 10.03 -9.77 2.72
CA ARG A 56 10.96 -9.36 1.64
C ARG A 56 11.16 -10.43 0.56
N ALA A 57 10.84 -11.69 0.83
CA ALA A 57 10.97 -12.74 -0.16
C ALA A 57 9.85 -12.65 -1.21
N ILE A 58 10.19 -12.95 -2.47
CA ILE A 58 9.23 -13.05 -3.57
C ILE A 58 9.65 -14.28 -4.40
N ILE A 59 8.80 -15.30 -4.47
CA ILE A 59 9.13 -16.64 -4.97
C ILE A 59 8.11 -17.06 -6.01
N ALA A 60 8.56 -17.63 -7.13
CA ALA A 60 7.70 -18.04 -8.24
C ALA A 60 7.16 -19.49 -8.08
N GLY A 61 6.70 -19.85 -6.89
CA GLY A 61 6.23 -21.20 -6.55
C GLY A 61 6.79 -21.72 -5.22
N ASP A 62 7.10 -23.02 -5.18
CA ASP A 62 7.72 -23.69 -4.03
C ASP A 62 9.14 -23.16 -3.73
N ALA A 63 9.48 -23.01 -2.45
CA ALA A 63 10.72 -22.38 -2.00
C ALA A 63 12.00 -23.16 -2.37
N TRP A 64 11.91 -24.48 -2.56
CA TRP A 64 13.05 -25.34 -2.91
C TRP A 64 13.34 -25.39 -4.40
N THR A 65 12.29 -25.34 -5.23
CA THR A 65 12.37 -25.59 -6.67
C THR A 65 12.16 -24.36 -7.55
N ALA A 66 11.49 -23.31 -7.05
CA ALA A 66 11.26 -22.09 -7.81
C ALA A 66 12.47 -21.15 -7.82
N ALA A 67 12.46 -20.23 -8.79
CA ALA A 67 13.33 -19.06 -8.75
C ALA A 67 12.84 -18.06 -7.68
N TRP A 68 13.79 -17.50 -6.94
CA TRP A 68 13.57 -16.37 -6.03
C TRP A 68 13.86 -15.06 -6.79
N ARG A 69 13.09 -14.00 -6.55
CA ARG A 69 13.42 -12.64 -7.04
C ARG A 69 14.43 -12.04 -6.07
N LEU A 70 15.64 -11.80 -6.56
CA LEU A 70 16.78 -11.28 -5.80
C LEU A 70 17.20 -9.94 -6.38
N GLN A 71 17.58 -9.00 -5.53
CA GLN A 71 18.12 -7.71 -5.93
C GLN A 71 19.64 -7.77 -5.96
N ALA A 72 20.23 -7.48 -7.12
CA ALA A 72 21.66 -7.44 -7.33
C ALA A 72 22.16 -6.00 -7.51
N HIS A 73 23.15 -5.63 -6.70
CA HIS A 73 23.88 -4.36 -6.74
C HIS A 73 25.00 -4.47 -7.76
N LEU A 74 25.04 -3.56 -8.72
CA LEU A 74 26.11 -3.50 -9.71
C LEU A 74 27.34 -2.79 -9.14
N ALA A 75 28.52 -3.13 -9.65
CA ALA A 75 29.76 -2.41 -9.33
C ALA A 75 29.64 -0.91 -9.69
N PRO A 76 30.17 0.02 -8.85
CA PRO A 76 30.05 1.46 -9.09
C PRO A 76 30.45 1.90 -10.51
N GLY A 77 29.58 2.66 -11.17
CA GLY A 77 29.76 3.14 -12.54
C GLY A 77 29.14 2.25 -13.63
N LEU A 78 28.74 1.02 -13.33
CA LEU A 78 27.99 0.16 -14.25
C LEU A 78 26.48 0.47 -14.14
N ALA A 79 25.88 0.92 -15.24
CA ALA A 79 24.45 1.19 -15.30
C ALA A 79 23.64 -0.07 -15.65
N ALA A 80 22.48 -0.24 -15.00
CA ALA A 80 21.64 -1.44 -15.12
C ALA A 80 21.10 -1.70 -16.53
N GLU A 81 20.85 -0.67 -17.34
CA GLU A 81 20.47 -0.81 -18.75
C GLU A 81 21.59 -1.46 -19.60
N ARG A 82 22.87 -1.29 -19.21
CA ARG A 82 24.05 -1.77 -19.96
C ARG A 82 24.64 -3.10 -19.44
N TRP A 83 24.10 -3.68 -18.37
CA TRP A 83 24.63 -4.93 -17.81
C TRP A 83 24.31 -6.17 -18.66
N ASN A 84 25.31 -7.00 -18.95
CA ASN A 84 25.17 -8.23 -19.72
C ASN A 84 24.68 -9.40 -18.85
N ASP A 85 23.46 -9.86 -19.10
CA ASP A 85 22.77 -10.94 -18.39
C ASP A 85 22.99 -12.34 -19.00
N ALA A 86 24.00 -12.51 -19.88
CA ALA A 86 24.34 -13.81 -20.46
C ALA A 86 24.71 -14.86 -19.39
N THR A 87 25.54 -14.49 -18.40
CA THR A 87 25.93 -15.40 -17.31
C THR A 87 24.73 -15.77 -16.45
N LEU A 88 23.81 -14.83 -16.17
CA LEU A 88 22.57 -15.10 -15.44
C LEU A 88 21.72 -16.17 -16.16
N ARG A 89 21.56 -16.05 -17.48
CA ARG A 89 20.84 -17.06 -18.29
C ARG A 89 21.50 -18.43 -18.26
N ALA A 90 22.84 -18.50 -18.25
CA ALA A 90 23.57 -19.77 -18.17
C ALA A 90 23.32 -20.53 -16.85
N PHE A 91 23.02 -19.81 -15.76
CA PHE A 91 22.62 -20.38 -14.46
C PHE A 91 21.09 -20.58 -14.31
N GLY A 92 20.33 -20.55 -15.41
CA GLY A 92 18.87 -20.73 -15.41
C GLY A 92 18.09 -19.52 -14.86
N GLY A 93 18.76 -18.38 -14.67
CA GLY A 93 18.14 -17.15 -14.23
C GLY A 93 17.61 -16.28 -15.38
N ARG A 94 16.79 -15.28 -15.04
CA ARG A 94 16.30 -14.25 -15.96
C ARG A 94 16.19 -12.91 -15.25
N VAL A 95 16.36 -11.81 -15.96
CA VAL A 95 16.10 -10.48 -15.39
C VAL A 95 14.61 -10.33 -15.08
N ALA A 96 14.29 -9.80 -13.90
CA ALA A 96 12.95 -9.40 -13.50
C ALA A 96 12.71 -7.93 -13.83
N GLN A 97 13.62 -7.05 -13.39
CA GLN A 97 13.56 -5.60 -13.61
C GLN A 97 14.98 -5.02 -13.69
N ARG A 98 15.18 -3.96 -14.48
CA ARG A 98 16.40 -3.15 -14.50
C ARG A 98 16.09 -1.76 -13.94
N GLY A 99 16.80 -1.34 -12.90
CA GLY A 99 16.71 0.00 -12.31
C GLY A 99 17.74 0.95 -12.93
N ILE A 100 18.50 1.66 -12.09
CA ILE A 100 19.56 2.59 -12.48
C ILE A 100 20.94 1.97 -12.19
N ASP A 101 21.20 1.59 -10.93
CA ASP A 101 22.40 0.88 -10.48
C ASP A 101 22.09 -0.51 -9.85
N LEU A 102 20.82 -0.90 -9.88
CA LEU A 102 20.29 -2.18 -9.39
C LEU A 102 19.61 -2.97 -10.52
N VAL A 103 19.68 -4.29 -10.43
CA VAL A 103 18.87 -5.21 -11.23
C VAL A 103 18.19 -6.23 -10.33
N ASP A 104 16.88 -6.42 -10.49
CA ASP A 104 16.20 -7.57 -9.89
C ASP A 104 16.29 -8.74 -10.87
N VAL A 105 16.63 -9.91 -10.36
CA VAL A 105 16.79 -11.14 -11.13
C VAL A 105 15.97 -12.27 -10.50
N TRP A 106 15.37 -13.11 -11.33
CA TRP A 106 14.88 -14.42 -10.91
C TRP A 106 16.02 -15.42 -11.05
N LEU A 107 16.38 -16.12 -9.97
CA LEU A 107 17.39 -17.18 -9.99
C LEU A 107 17.02 -18.30 -8.98
N PRO A 108 17.22 -19.59 -9.29
CA PRO A 108 17.06 -20.67 -8.30
C PRO A 108 18.07 -20.51 -7.16
N LEU A 109 17.63 -20.68 -5.91
CA LEU A 109 18.43 -20.38 -4.72
C LEU A 109 19.79 -21.11 -4.70
N GLY A 110 19.80 -22.39 -5.07
CA GLY A 110 21.02 -23.20 -5.16
C GLY A 110 22.02 -22.80 -6.26
N GLN A 111 21.70 -21.84 -7.13
CA GLN A 111 22.61 -21.33 -8.17
C GLN A 111 23.25 -19.99 -7.82
N VAL A 112 22.84 -19.32 -6.73
CA VAL A 112 23.25 -17.95 -6.38
C VAL A 112 24.77 -17.82 -6.23
N GLU A 113 25.41 -18.72 -5.48
CA GLU A 113 26.86 -18.64 -5.23
C GLU A 113 27.69 -18.97 -6.48
N ALA A 114 27.25 -19.94 -7.28
CA ALA A 114 27.91 -20.33 -8.52
C ALA A 114 27.80 -19.24 -9.61
N TRP A 115 26.62 -18.59 -9.71
CA TRP A 115 26.43 -17.41 -10.55
C TRP A 115 27.32 -16.24 -10.10
N LEU A 116 27.34 -15.94 -8.80
CA LEU A 116 28.21 -14.90 -8.24
C LEU A 116 29.69 -15.17 -8.56
N ALA A 117 30.16 -16.40 -8.42
CA ALA A 117 31.55 -16.77 -8.71
C ALA A 117 32.00 -16.48 -10.15
N GLN A 118 31.07 -16.46 -11.11
CA GLN A 118 31.34 -16.15 -12.52
C GLN A 118 30.95 -14.72 -12.94
N THR A 119 30.40 -13.92 -12.02
CA THR A 119 29.85 -12.59 -12.32
C THR A 119 30.50 -11.54 -11.39
N PRO A 120 31.74 -11.09 -11.66
CA PRO A 120 32.49 -10.18 -10.79
C PRO A 120 31.93 -8.75 -10.77
N GLU A 121 31.14 -8.35 -11.77
CA GLU A 121 30.51 -7.03 -11.85
C GLU A 121 29.27 -6.87 -10.95
N ILE A 122 28.80 -7.96 -10.33
CA ILE A 122 27.83 -7.91 -9.23
C ILE A 122 28.59 -7.71 -7.91
N ALA A 123 28.37 -6.56 -7.28
CA ALA A 123 28.95 -6.21 -6.00
C ALA A 123 28.26 -6.92 -4.82
N MET A 124 26.93 -7.09 -4.89
CA MET A 124 26.14 -7.78 -3.85
C MET A 124 24.84 -8.37 -4.42
N VAL A 125 24.31 -9.43 -3.80
CA VAL A 125 22.96 -9.98 -4.04
C VAL A 125 22.23 -10.14 -2.70
N GLN A 126 20.99 -9.66 -2.61
CA GLN A 126 20.14 -9.72 -1.41
C GLN A 126 18.67 -9.96 -1.76
N LEU A 127 17.81 -10.16 -0.74
CA LEU A 127 16.37 -10.05 -0.94
C LEU A 127 15.98 -8.59 -1.27
N PRO A 128 15.01 -8.32 -2.16
CA PRO A 128 14.67 -6.96 -2.56
C PRO A 128 14.18 -6.07 -1.40
N TRP A 129 14.59 -4.80 -1.41
CA TRP A 129 13.94 -3.77 -0.61
C TRP A 129 12.52 -3.51 -1.16
N ARG A 130 11.52 -3.48 -0.28
CA ARG A 130 10.09 -3.35 -0.63
C ARG A 130 9.44 -2.10 -0.04
N SER A 131 8.49 -1.54 -0.81
CA SER A 131 7.47 -0.60 -0.38
C SER A 131 6.51 -1.20 0.65
N GLN A 132 5.78 -0.34 1.37
CA GLN A 132 4.77 -0.72 2.37
C GLN A 132 3.51 0.15 2.22
N GLU A 133 2.32 -0.46 2.32
CA GLU A 133 0.98 0.14 2.12
C GLU A 133 0.32 0.56 3.45
N MET A 134 -0.70 1.44 3.42
CA MET A 134 -1.39 1.93 4.62
C MET A 134 -2.93 2.09 4.42
N VAL A 135 -3.80 1.39 5.17
CA VAL A 135 -5.27 1.23 4.88
C VAL A 135 -6.20 1.35 6.14
N GLY A 136 -7.50 1.70 5.96
CA GLY A 136 -8.64 1.73 6.94
C GLY A 136 -9.95 2.26 6.27
N PRO A 137 -11.13 2.59 6.88
CA PRO A 137 -12.42 2.55 6.13
C PRO A 137 -13.57 3.65 6.14
N LYS A 138 -13.86 4.38 5.00
CA LYS A 138 -15.19 4.79 4.36
C LYS A 138 -15.52 6.26 3.85
N LEU A 139 -16.29 6.35 2.72
CA LEU A 139 -16.67 7.34 1.62
C LEU A 139 -16.06 8.75 1.35
N SER A 140 -15.89 9.10 0.05
CA SER A 140 -14.98 10.16 -0.47
C SER A 140 -15.44 11.62 -0.26
N GLU A 141 -16.07 11.86 0.88
CA GLU A 141 -16.39 13.20 1.38
C GLU A 141 -15.18 14.15 1.39
N GLY A 142 -13.96 13.62 1.51
CA GLY A 142 -12.71 14.40 1.47
C GLY A 142 -12.54 15.26 0.21
N ALA A 143 -13.05 14.84 -0.95
CA ALA A 143 -13.01 15.67 -2.15
C ALA A 143 -13.83 16.95 -2.00
N VAL A 144 -15.00 16.84 -1.36
CA VAL A 144 -15.86 17.98 -0.98
C VAL A 144 -15.18 18.85 0.08
N GLN A 145 -14.42 18.27 1.02
CA GLN A 145 -13.73 19.02 2.08
C GLN A 145 -12.57 19.91 1.58
N ILE A 146 -11.82 19.52 0.54
CA ILE A 146 -10.81 20.40 -0.10
C ILE A 146 -11.48 21.41 -1.03
N ARG A 147 -12.43 20.95 -1.86
CA ARG A 147 -13.10 21.77 -2.89
C ARG A 147 -14.22 22.66 -2.35
N ALA A 148 -14.38 22.77 -1.03
CA ALA A 148 -15.57 23.19 -0.28
C ALA A 148 -16.26 24.51 -0.71
N GLY A 149 -16.89 24.50 -1.88
CA GLY A 149 -17.61 25.62 -2.47
C GLY A 149 -18.02 25.34 -3.91
N ALA A 150 -19.17 25.89 -4.31
CA ALA A 150 -19.72 25.87 -5.67
C ALA A 150 -18.92 26.74 -6.67
N GLN A 151 -17.59 26.63 -6.64
CA GLN A 151 -16.66 27.64 -7.19
C GLN A 151 -15.65 27.04 -8.17
N PHE A 152 -15.08 25.86 -7.88
CA PHE A 152 -14.19 25.18 -8.83
C PHE A 152 -14.94 24.49 -9.97
N ALA A 153 -16.17 24.04 -9.72
CA ALA A 153 -17.09 23.57 -10.78
C ALA A 153 -17.46 24.69 -11.78
N CYS A 154 -17.30 25.97 -11.39
CA CYS A 154 -17.45 27.12 -12.28
C CYS A 154 -16.22 27.45 -13.15
N LEU A 155 -15.07 26.82 -12.90
CA LEU A 155 -13.82 27.07 -13.63
C LEU A 155 -13.50 25.97 -14.65
N ALA A 156 -14.34 24.92 -14.74
CA ALA A 156 -14.08 23.67 -15.48
C ALA A 156 -12.71 23.01 -15.15
N ALA A 157 -12.08 23.40 -14.05
CA ALA A 157 -10.71 23.02 -13.70
C ALA A 157 -10.69 21.67 -12.97
N ASP A 158 -10.59 20.61 -13.75
CA ASP A 158 -10.77 19.21 -13.35
C ASP A 158 -9.47 18.39 -13.39
N GLY A 159 -8.31 19.03 -13.59
CA GLY A 159 -7.03 18.35 -13.82
C GLY A 159 -6.71 18.06 -15.29
N THR A 160 -7.60 18.42 -16.23
CA THR A 160 -7.38 18.31 -17.68
C THR A 160 -6.01 18.89 -18.09
N GLY A 161 -5.30 18.16 -18.95
CA GLY A 161 -3.94 18.50 -19.39
C GLY A 161 -2.82 17.93 -18.51
N THR A 162 -3.13 17.46 -17.29
CA THR A 162 -2.14 16.81 -16.42
C THR A 162 -2.08 15.29 -16.61
N VAL A 163 -0.93 14.71 -16.30
CA VAL A 163 -0.75 13.27 -16.07
C VAL A 163 -0.29 13.07 -14.62
N VAL A 164 -1.10 12.37 -13.83
CA VAL A 164 -0.79 11.96 -12.46
C VAL A 164 -0.33 10.51 -12.48
N ALA A 165 0.91 10.26 -12.09
CA ALA A 165 1.38 8.91 -11.84
C ALA A 165 1.03 8.48 -10.41
N VAL A 166 0.23 7.42 -10.26
CA VAL A 166 -0.10 6.82 -8.96
C VAL A 166 0.90 5.69 -8.73
N LEU A 167 1.81 5.90 -7.78
CA LEU A 167 2.96 5.04 -7.54
C LEU A 167 2.78 4.26 -6.23
N ASP A 168 2.59 2.94 -6.34
CA ASP A 168 2.05 2.14 -5.25
C ASP A 168 2.52 0.66 -5.26
N GLY A 169 2.10 -0.14 -4.27
CA GLY A 169 2.45 -1.57 -4.14
C GLY A 169 1.65 -2.51 -5.03
N GLY A 170 0.36 -2.21 -5.26
CA GLY A 170 -0.55 -3.08 -6.02
C GLY A 170 -1.81 -2.37 -6.54
N PHE A 171 -2.45 -2.99 -7.54
CA PHE A 171 -3.63 -2.44 -8.24
C PHE A 171 -4.76 -3.46 -8.43
N ASP A 172 -4.95 -4.35 -7.46
CA ASP A 172 -6.08 -5.28 -7.47
C ASP A 172 -7.42 -4.52 -7.50
N GLY A 173 -8.30 -4.93 -8.42
CA GLY A 173 -9.61 -4.33 -8.65
C GLY A 173 -9.65 -3.13 -9.61
N LEU A 174 -8.50 -2.58 -10.03
CA LEU A 174 -8.43 -1.41 -10.93
C LEU A 174 -9.20 -1.62 -12.25
N ASP A 175 -9.22 -2.85 -12.75
CA ASP A 175 -9.97 -3.20 -13.96
C ASP A 175 -11.48 -3.00 -13.78
N ASN A 176 -12.01 -3.14 -12.56
CA ASN A 176 -13.41 -2.88 -12.26
C ASN A 176 -13.66 -1.38 -12.07
N SER A 177 -12.77 -0.66 -11.38
CA SER A 177 -12.82 0.80 -11.24
C SER A 177 -12.86 1.54 -12.59
N VAL A 178 -12.12 1.03 -13.58
CA VAL A 178 -12.15 1.54 -14.97
C VAL A 178 -13.48 1.20 -15.66
N LYS A 179 -14.03 -0.01 -15.47
CA LYS A 179 -15.31 -0.42 -16.08
C LYS A 179 -16.53 0.32 -15.49
N SER A 180 -16.51 0.66 -14.20
CA SER A 180 -17.59 1.40 -13.53
C SER A 180 -17.49 2.91 -13.74
N GLY A 181 -16.34 3.43 -14.16
CA GLY A 181 -16.12 4.86 -14.42
C GLY A 181 -15.50 5.64 -13.25
N GLU A 182 -15.08 4.95 -12.19
CA GLU A 182 -14.39 5.53 -11.02
C GLU A 182 -12.95 5.98 -11.36
N VAL A 183 -12.32 5.32 -12.35
CA VAL A 183 -11.03 5.75 -12.93
C VAL A 183 -11.18 5.88 -14.45
N PRO A 184 -11.87 6.91 -14.96
CA PRO A 184 -12.31 6.98 -16.36
C PRO A 184 -11.17 7.35 -17.32
N ASN A 185 -10.18 8.10 -16.84
CA ASN A 185 -9.06 8.64 -17.62
C ASN A 185 -7.74 7.89 -17.41
N LEU A 186 -7.80 6.56 -17.30
CA LEU A 186 -6.60 5.72 -17.18
C LEU A 186 -5.72 5.80 -18.43
N VAL A 187 -4.40 5.90 -18.26
CA VAL A 187 -3.41 5.81 -19.35
C VAL A 187 -2.34 4.77 -19.02
N GLY A 188 -1.88 4.05 -20.03
CA GLY A 188 -0.97 2.90 -19.85
C GLY A 188 -1.73 1.59 -19.59
N PRO A 189 -1.07 0.59 -18.98
CA PRO A 189 -1.70 -0.72 -18.73
C PRO A 189 -2.67 -0.67 -17.54
N VAL A 190 -3.76 -1.43 -17.63
CA VAL A 190 -4.50 -1.84 -16.43
C VAL A 190 -3.63 -2.87 -15.69
N LEU A 191 -3.16 -2.51 -14.50
CA LEU A 191 -2.37 -3.38 -13.64
C LEU A 191 -3.29 -4.20 -12.71
N SER A 192 -2.82 -5.37 -12.27
CA SER A 192 -3.45 -6.20 -11.25
C SER A 192 -2.39 -6.99 -10.48
N GLY A 193 -2.76 -7.48 -9.29
CA GLY A 193 -1.85 -8.04 -8.31
C GLY A 193 -1.23 -6.98 -7.37
N GLY A 194 -0.76 -7.47 -6.22
CA GLY A 194 0.03 -6.74 -5.23
C GLY A 194 -0.73 -6.30 -3.97
N GLY A 195 -2.06 -6.23 -4.03
CA GLY A 195 -2.90 -5.50 -3.08
C GLY A 195 -3.77 -4.48 -3.81
N SER A 196 -4.82 -3.96 -3.16
CA SER A 196 -5.78 -3.02 -3.79
C SER A 196 -5.55 -1.55 -3.41
N HIS A 197 -4.51 -1.26 -2.61
CA HIS A 197 -4.21 0.08 -2.08
C HIS A 197 -3.92 1.13 -3.18
N GLY A 198 -3.21 0.77 -4.25
CA GLY A 198 -2.96 1.66 -5.39
C GLY A 198 -4.21 1.96 -6.21
N THR A 199 -5.13 0.99 -6.35
CA THR A 199 -6.46 1.24 -6.93
C THR A 199 -7.22 2.28 -6.12
N MET A 200 -7.19 2.17 -4.79
CA MET A 200 -7.85 3.13 -3.91
C MET A 200 -7.21 4.52 -3.97
N CYS A 201 -5.89 4.60 -4.17
CA CYS A 201 -5.21 5.87 -4.45
C CYS A 201 -5.62 6.47 -5.80
N ALA A 202 -5.82 5.65 -6.83
CA ALA A 202 -6.20 6.10 -8.17
C ALA A 202 -7.61 6.69 -8.20
N GLU A 203 -8.58 6.07 -7.54
CA GLU A 203 -9.94 6.59 -7.44
C GLU A 203 -9.99 7.94 -6.69
N VAL A 204 -9.25 8.09 -5.58
CA VAL A 204 -9.19 9.39 -4.87
C VAL A 204 -8.52 10.49 -5.72
N VAL A 205 -7.57 10.15 -6.60
CA VAL A 205 -7.05 11.10 -7.60
C VAL A 205 -8.13 11.46 -8.63
N ALA A 206 -8.91 10.49 -9.12
CA ALA A 206 -9.98 10.72 -10.08
C ALA A 206 -11.08 11.62 -9.50
N ASP A 207 -11.55 11.35 -8.28
CA ASP A 207 -12.50 12.21 -7.55
C ASP A 207 -12.00 13.65 -7.47
N MET A 208 -10.73 13.83 -7.07
CA MET A 208 -10.12 15.15 -6.88
C MET A 208 -9.61 15.81 -8.17
N ALA A 209 -9.54 15.11 -9.28
CA ALA A 209 -9.13 15.62 -10.60
C ALA A 209 -9.66 14.72 -11.75
N PRO A 210 -10.97 14.75 -12.07
CA PRO A 210 -11.58 13.78 -12.99
C PRO A 210 -11.15 13.91 -14.45
N GLY A 211 -10.62 15.07 -14.87
CA GLY A 211 -10.00 15.27 -16.19
C GLY A 211 -8.51 14.94 -16.26
N ALA A 212 -7.86 14.66 -15.12
CA ALA A 212 -6.46 14.24 -15.10
C ALA A 212 -6.28 12.83 -15.66
N LYS A 213 -5.20 12.62 -16.42
CA LYS A 213 -4.82 11.29 -16.91
C LYS A 213 -4.11 10.53 -15.80
N ILE A 214 -4.58 9.34 -15.46
CA ILE A 214 -4.08 8.54 -14.35
C ILE A 214 -3.21 7.41 -14.89
N LEU A 215 -1.91 7.45 -14.57
CA LEU A 215 -0.94 6.41 -14.91
C LEU A 215 -0.69 5.53 -13.67
N PRO A 216 -1.18 4.28 -13.63
CA PRO A 216 -0.90 3.37 -12.52
C PRO A 216 0.53 2.82 -12.64
N VAL A 217 1.26 2.80 -11.52
CA VAL A 217 2.65 2.34 -11.46
C VAL A 217 2.86 1.46 -10.24
N ALA A 218 2.89 0.14 -10.45
CA ALA A 218 3.26 -0.81 -9.41
C ALA A 218 4.78 -0.80 -9.21
N ALA A 219 5.22 -0.41 -8.00
CA ALA A 219 6.61 -0.45 -7.57
C ALA A 219 6.73 -1.29 -6.29
N THR A 220 6.82 -2.61 -6.49
CA THR A 220 6.96 -3.59 -5.40
C THR A 220 8.36 -3.60 -4.80
N THR A 221 9.39 -3.28 -5.59
CA THR A 221 10.79 -3.22 -5.15
C THR A 221 11.46 -1.90 -5.51
N PHE A 222 12.57 -1.60 -4.85
CA PHE A 222 13.35 -0.39 -5.13
C PHE A 222 13.94 -0.37 -6.55
N ALA A 223 14.07 -1.52 -7.23
CA ALA A 223 14.44 -1.58 -8.64
C ALA A 223 13.28 -1.15 -9.57
N ASP A 224 12.03 -1.47 -9.21
CA ASP A 224 10.82 -0.96 -9.88
C ASP A 224 10.75 0.57 -9.73
N LEU A 225 11.00 1.09 -8.52
CA LEU A 225 11.06 2.53 -8.24
C LEU A 225 12.14 3.23 -9.08
N GLN A 226 13.36 2.70 -9.11
CA GLN A 226 14.44 3.24 -9.95
C GLN A 226 14.09 3.22 -11.43
N PHE A 227 13.43 2.17 -11.93
CA PHE A 227 12.99 2.10 -13.31
C PHE A 227 11.95 3.18 -13.65
N PHE A 228 10.98 3.41 -12.76
CA PHE A 228 9.98 4.45 -12.92
C PHE A 228 10.61 5.85 -12.94
N ILE A 229 11.49 6.15 -11.98
CA ILE A 229 12.26 7.41 -11.95
C ILE A 229 13.12 7.56 -13.21
N HIS A 230 13.70 6.47 -13.70
CA HIS A 230 14.44 6.48 -14.96
C HIS A 230 13.54 6.84 -16.16
N GLN A 231 12.27 6.41 -16.20
CA GLN A 231 11.34 6.86 -17.24
C GLN A 231 11.01 8.36 -17.14
N ILE A 232 10.89 8.94 -15.93
CA ILE A 232 10.71 10.39 -15.76
C ILE A 232 11.94 11.16 -16.28
N THR A 233 13.13 10.76 -15.84
CA THR A 233 14.42 11.41 -16.18
C THR A 233 14.88 11.18 -17.63
N LYS A 234 14.22 10.27 -18.37
CA LYS A 234 14.50 10.03 -19.78
C LYS A 234 14.15 11.26 -20.61
N LYS A 235 15.10 11.70 -21.46
CA LYS A 235 15.01 12.96 -22.23
C LYS A 235 13.63 13.18 -22.82
N GLY A 236 12.94 14.21 -22.32
CA GLY A 236 11.63 14.65 -22.80
C GLY A 236 10.43 14.09 -22.02
N ASN A 237 10.63 13.30 -20.95
CA ASN A 237 9.58 12.71 -20.11
C ASN A 237 8.48 12.04 -20.99
N PRO A 238 8.75 10.85 -21.58
CA PRO A 238 7.93 10.27 -22.64
C PRO A 238 6.47 9.99 -22.26
N ASN A 239 6.17 9.90 -20.96
CA ASN A 239 4.81 9.72 -20.44
C ASN A 239 4.12 11.06 -20.05
N ALA A 240 4.77 12.20 -20.28
CA ALA A 240 4.33 13.55 -19.93
C ALA A 240 3.91 13.73 -18.46
N ILE A 241 4.51 12.94 -17.54
CA ILE A 241 4.14 12.89 -16.13
C ILE A 241 4.29 14.28 -15.53
N SER A 242 3.19 14.85 -15.05
CA SER A 242 3.12 16.19 -14.47
C SER A 242 3.40 16.15 -12.97
N LEU A 243 2.84 15.15 -12.29
CA LEU A 243 3.12 14.88 -10.88
C LEU A 243 3.02 13.39 -10.54
N VAL A 244 3.61 13.01 -9.40
CA VAL A 244 3.52 11.68 -8.80
C VAL A 244 2.75 11.77 -7.48
N SER A 245 1.79 10.87 -7.27
CA SER A 245 1.17 10.59 -5.97
C SER A 245 1.76 9.29 -5.42
N HIS A 246 2.40 9.35 -4.26
CA HIS A 246 3.17 8.27 -3.67
C HIS A 246 2.67 7.93 -2.26
N SER A 247 1.83 6.89 -2.18
CA SER A 247 1.13 6.49 -0.95
C SER A 247 1.81 5.38 -0.15
N VAL A 248 3.00 4.95 -0.57
CA VAL A 248 3.84 3.96 0.12
C VAL A 248 5.08 4.62 0.75
N ILE A 249 5.86 3.87 1.52
CA ILE A 249 7.05 4.38 2.23
C ILE A 249 8.26 3.45 2.06
N TRP A 250 9.47 4.03 2.03
CA TRP A 250 10.73 3.29 1.85
C TRP A 250 11.66 3.48 3.04
N LEU A 251 11.96 2.37 3.72
CA LEU A 251 12.82 2.34 4.91
C LEU A 251 14.25 1.92 4.51
N GLY A 252 15.27 2.54 5.09
CA GLY A 252 16.66 2.13 4.86
C GLY A 252 17.45 2.99 3.87
N HIS A 253 17.16 4.29 3.73
CA HIS A 253 17.80 5.14 2.70
C HIS A 253 18.59 6.36 3.20
N SER A 254 18.17 7.05 4.27
CA SER A 254 18.81 8.32 4.71
C SER A 254 18.69 8.65 6.21
N PHE A 255 18.11 7.76 7.04
CA PHE A 255 17.56 8.07 8.37
C PHE A 255 16.45 9.16 8.37
N GLY A 256 16.02 9.65 7.21
CA GLY A 256 15.11 10.80 7.05
C GLY A 256 15.81 12.14 6.77
N ARG A 257 17.11 12.13 6.45
CA ARG A 257 17.89 13.29 5.98
C ARG A 257 17.72 13.47 4.46
N HIS A 258 18.03 14.66 3.94
CA HIS A 258 17.96 14.92 2.49
C HIS A 258 19.15 14.33 1.68
N ASP A 259 20.17 13.78 2.34
CA ASP A 259 21.44 13.35 1.71
C ASP A 259 21.43 11.94 1.06
N GLY A 260 20.47 11.08 1.41
CA GLY A 260 20.42 9.69 0.94
C GLY A 260 20.09 9.53 -0.55
N LYS A 261 20.47 8.37 -1.13
CA LYS A 261 20.27 8.03 -2.57
C LYS A 261 18.85 8.26 -3.07
N LEU A 262 17.82 7.97 -2.25
CA LEU A 262 16.43 8.15 -2.66
C LEU A 262 16.09 9.64 -2.83
N CYS A 263 16.57 10.51 -1.94
CA CYS A 263 16.38 11.95 -2.09
C CYS A 263 17.13 12.53 -3.29
N GLN A 264 18.35 12.06 -3.57
CA GLN A 264 19.11 12.43 -4.79
C GLN A 264 18.33 12.07 -6.08
N MET A 265 17.53 11.00 -6.06
CA MET A 265 16.64 10.67 -7.17
C MET A 265 15.38 11.56 -7.20
N MET A 266 14.88 12.05 -6.06
CA MET A 266 13.82 13.08 -6.04
C MET A 266 14.31 14.41 -6.59
N ASP A 267 15.57 14.78 -6.36
CA ASP A 267 16.20 15.95 -6.99
C ASP A 267 16.20 15.83 -8.52
N GLN A 268 16.57 14.67 -9.05
CA GLN A 268 16.56 14.39 -10.51
C GLN A 268 15.14 14.45 -11.11
N VAL A 269 14.11 14.03 -10.38
CA VAL A 269 12.71 14.17 -10.80
C VAL A 269 12.28 15.65 -10.80
N ARG A 270 12.67 16.40 -9.76
CA ARG A 270 12.43 17.85 -9.66
C ARG A 270 13.14 18.61 -10.78
N GLU A 271 14.33 18.19 -11.21
CA GLU A 271 15.04 18.76 -12.37
C GLU A 271 14.29 18.57 -13.70
N GLN A 272 13.40 17.57 -13.83
CA GLN A 272 12.50 17.44 -14.98
C GLN A 272 11.24 18.32 -14.88
N GLY A 273 11.08 19.10 -13.80
CA GLY A 273 9.90 19.93 -13.56
C GLY A 273 8.67 19.17 -13.05
N VAL A 274 8.83 17.91 -12.65
CA VAL A 274 7.75 17.03 -12.17
C VAL A 274 7.60 17.17 -10.65
N ALA A 275 6.38 17.38 -10.17
CA ALA A 275 6.09 17.47 -8.74
C ALA A 275 5.94 16.07 -8.11
N TRP A 276 6.33 15.91 -6.84
CA TRP A 276 6.17 14.67 -6.10
C TRP A 276 5.40 14.93 -4.81
N VAL A 277 4.27 14.24 -4.64
CA VAL A 277 3.42 14.28 -3.46
C VAL A 277 3.55 12.94 -2.74
N SER A 278 3.82 12.94 -1.43
CA SER A 278 4.03 11.71 -0.66
C SER A 278 3.26 11.71 0.66
N ALA A 279 2.68 10.56 1.00
CA ALA A 279 2.11 10.28 2.31
C ALA A 279 3.19 10.38 3.41
N SER A 280 2.90 11.00 4.56
CA SER A 280 3.89 11.19 5.63
C SER A 280 4.13 9.94 6.51
N GLY A 281 3.17 9.01 6.56
CA GLY A 281 3.21 7.76 7.34
C GLY A 281 2.11 7.65 8.40
N ASN A 282 1.87 6.45 8.93
CA ASN A 282 0.82 6.19 9.94
C ASN A 282 1.40 5.68 11.29
N SER A 283 2.55 6.19 11.74
CA SER A 283 3.27 5.67 12.93
C SER A 283 3.26 6.60 14.15
N GLY A 284 2.27 7.51 14.22
CA GLY A 284 2.15 8.53 15.26
C GLY A 284 1.49 8.11 16.57
N ASN A 285 0.85 6.95 16.65
CA ASN A 285 -0.07 6.61 17.75
C ASN A 285 0.54 5.65 18.79
N GLY A 286 1.71 5.07 18.55
CA GLY A 286 2.37 4.13 19.46
C GLY A 286 3.26 3.10 18.77
N GLU A 287 3.30 3.15 17.44
CA GLU A 287 3.99 2.26 16.53
C GLU A 287 5.46 2.67 16.34
N PHE A 288 5.95 3.69 17.05
CA PHE A 288 7.26 4.29 16.82
C PHE A 288 8.03 4.59 18.10
N TYR A 289 9.32 4.23 18.09
CA TYR A 289 10.31 4.53 19.12
C TYR A 289 11.53 5.20 18.49
N LYS A 290 12.19 6.10 19.22
CA LYS A 290 13.48 6.68 18.86
C LYS A 290 14.32 6.92 20.10
N ALA A 291 15.63 6.83 19.97
CA ALA A 291 16.58 7.11 21.05
C ALA A 291 17.97 7.49 20.51
N ILE A 292 18.84 7.87 21.45
CA ILE A 292 20.28 7.72 21.28
C ILE A 292 20.66 6.34 21.84
N TRP A 293 21.59 5.64 21.20
CA TRP A 293 22.13 4.38 21.72
C TRP A 293 22.61 4.56 23.16
N ASN A 294 22.14 3.68 24.04
CA ASN A 294 22.51 3.65 25.45
C ASN A 294 22.70 2.20 25.90
N ASP A 295 23.85 1.94 26.51
CA ASP A 295 24.33 0.66 27.05
C ASP A 295 25.15 1.05 28.29
N ALA A 296 24.51 0.98 29.46
CA ALA A 296 24.96 1.68 30.67
C ALA A 296 25.83 0.79 31.59
N ASP A 297 25.49 -0.49 31.68
CA ASP A 297 26.22 -1.52 32.43
C ASP A 297 27.21 -2.31 31.56
N LYS A 298 27.14 -2.16 30.22
CA LYS A 298 28.06 -2.71 29.21
C LYS A 298 27.82 -4.19 28.90
N ASP A 299 26.56 -4.62 28.95
CA ASP A 299 26.11 -5.96 28.55
C ASP A 299 25.90 -6.12 27.02
N THR A 300 26.08 -5.03 26.28
CA THR A 300 25.87 -4.84 24.83
C THR A 300 24.43 -4.70 24.34
N LEU A 301 23.44 -4.61 25.24
CA LEU A 301 22.04 -4.38 24.88
C LEU A 301 21.67 -2.90 24.88
N HIS A 302 20.63 -2.54 24.13
CA HIS A 302 20.04 -1.21 24.22
C HIS A 302 19.11 -1.08 25.44
N GLU A 303 19.46 -0.18 26.34
CA GLU A 303 18.63 0.27 27.44
C GLU A 303 17.55 1.26 26.97
N PHE A 304 16.29 0.81 26.87
CA PHE A 304 15.14 1.62 26.43
C PHE A 304 14.61 2.58 27.51
N SER A 305 14.76 2.18 28.77
CA SER A 305 14.72 3.02 29.98
C SER A 305 15.68 2.37 31.00
N PRO A 306 16.10 3.03 32.11
CA PRO A 306 17.14 2.49 32.98
C PRO A 306 16.84 1.09 33.57
N GLY A 307 17.53 0.06 33.08
CA GLY A 307 17.34 -1.34 33.48
C GLY A 307 16.25 -2.08 32.70
N GLN A 308 15.94 -1.62 31.48
CA GLN A 308 14.91 -2.16 30.59
C GLN A 308 15.48 -2.40 29.18
N THR A 309 16.16 -3.53 29.00
CA THR A 309 16.72 -3.99 27.71
C THR A 309 15.69 -4.55 26.71
N ARG A 310 14.39 -4.22 26.89
CA ARG A 310 13.28 -4.72 26.07
C ARG A 310 12.16 -3.69 25.85
N LEU A 311 11.83 -3.45 24.58
CA LEU A 311 10.66 -2.69 24.16
C LEU A 311 9.45 -3.61 23.98
N GLN A 312 8.53 -3.61 24.95
CA GLN A 312 7.40 -4.54 24.99
C GLN A 312 6.17 -4.00 24.24
N PHE A 313 5.37 -4.88 23.65
CA PHE A 313 4.06 -4.58 23.05
C PHE A 313 3.12 -5.80 23.13
N GLN A 314 1.82 -5.57 23.00
CA GLN A 314 0.81 -6.64 22.88
C GLN A 314 0.59 -6.99 21.41
N GLN A 315 0.40 -8.27 21.08
CA GLN A 315 -0.12 -8.74 19.79
C GLN A 315 -1.48 -9.41 19.99
N TRP A 316 -2.42 -9.20 19.08
CA TRP A 316 -3.75 -9.85 19.09
C TRP A 316 -3.96 -10.88 17.98
N GLY A 317 -3.12 -10.85 16.93
CA GLY A 317 -3.16 -11.73 15.76
C GLY A 317 -2.46 -11.07 14.59
N GLY A 318 -2.57 -11.60 13.37
CA GLY A 318 -2.04 -10.95 12.17
C GLY A 318 -0.51 -11.02 12.05
N THR A 319 0.09 -10.01 11.41
CA THR A 319 1.52 -10.00 11.08
C THR A 319 2.28 -9.02 11.96
N ILE A 320 3.33 -9.48 12.66
CA ILE A 320 4.32 -8.59 13.26
C ILE A 320 5.31 -8.20 12.17
N GLN A 321 5.51 -6.90 11.96
CA GLN A 321 6.63 -6.37 11.17
C GLN A 321 7.24 -5.21 11.93
N MET A 322 8.49 -5.38 12.38
CA MET A 322 9.22 -4.40 13.19
C MET A 322 10.54 -4.08 12.49
N THR A 323 10.72 -2.81 12.15
CA THR A 323 11.90 -2.32 11.44
C THR A 323 12.67 -1.35 12.32
N MET A 324 13.95 -1.62 12.56
CA MET A 324 14.87 -0.73 13.25
C MET A 324 15.81 -0.07 12.24
N ASP A 325 16.10 1.22 12.36
CA ASP A 325 17.20 1.86 11.63
C ASP A 325 18.07 2.73 12.54
N TRP A 326 19.34 2.93 12.16
CA TRP A 326 20.29 3.77 12.88
C TRP A 326 21.07 4.72 11.97
N ASP A 327 21.52 5.82 12.55
CA ASP A 327 22.11 6.97 11.84
C ASP A 327 23.59 6.75 11.48
N ASP A 328 23.86 5.67 10.75
CA ASP A 328 25.16 5.34 10.14
C ASP A 328 25.02 5.06 8.64
N TYR A 329 24.26 5.92 7.94
CA TYR A 329 24.07 5.82 6.50
C TYR A 329 25.32 6.22 5.71
N ASP A 330 26.22 6.98 6.33
CA ASP A 330 27.43 7.54 5.72
C ASP A 330 28.63 6.59 5.78
N THR A 331 28.83 5.84 6.88
CA THR A 331 29.99 4.94 7.03
C THR A 331 29.61 3.45 6.97
N ARG A 332 28.43 3.07 7.46
CA ARG A 332 27.91 1.68 7.49
C ARG A 332 28.88 0.71 8.16
N THR A 333 29.42 1.14 9.30
CA THR A 333 30.39 0.41 10.12
C THR A 333 29.81 -0.12 11.44
N VAL A 334 28.75 0.50 11.96
CA VAL A 334 28.06 0.03 13.17
C VAL A 334 27.12 -1.12 12.83
N ASN A 335 27.20 -2.20 13.60
CA ASN A 335 26.32 -3.35 13.50
C ASN A 335 25.46 -3.49 14.79
N LEU A 336 24.13 -3.48 14.61
CA LEU A 336 23.13 -3.68 15.68
C LEU A 336 22.17 -4.80 15.26
N ASP A 337 22.18 -5.92 15.98
CA ASP A 337 21.20 -7.01 15.82
C ASP A 337 19.82 -6.59 16.39
N LEU A 338 18.73 -7.06 15.78
CA LEU A 338 17.36 -6.95 16.29
C LEU A 338 16.75 -8.33 16.59
N TYR A 339 16.31 -8.54 17.83
CA TYR A 339 15.67 -9.77 18.31
C TYR A 339 14.20 -9.52 18.62
N LEU A 340 13.31 -10.39 18.13
CA LEU A 340 11.91 -10.46 18.55
C LEU A 340 11.73 -11.62 19.53
N GLN A 341 11.24 -11.32 20.72
CA GLN A 341 10.95 -12.30 21.78
C GLN A 341 9.46 -12.31 22.12
N ARG A 342 8.93 -13.46 22.53
CA ARG A 342 7.57 -13.64 23.07
C ARG A 342 7.67 -14.00 24.55
N LYS A 343 6.78 -13.44 25.36
CA LYS A 343 6.71 -13.76 26.79
C LYS A 343 5.91 -15.04 27.00
N GLU A 344 6.51 -16.04 27.63
CA GLU A 344 5.85 -17.32 27.95
C GLU A 344 6.03 -17.60 29.45
N GLY A 345 4.94 -17.42 30.21
CA GLY A 345 5.00 -17.39 31.68
C GLY A 345 5.80 -16.20 32.19
N ASN A 346 6.91 -16.48 32.88
CA ASN A 346 7.87 -15.47 33.34
C ASN A 346 9.02 -15.24 32.35
N ASP A 347 9.25 -16.17 31.43
CA ASP A 347 10.41 -16.21 30.56
C ASP A 347 10.17 -15.50 29.22
N TRP A 348 11.27 -15.19 28.53
CA TRP A 348 11.27 -14.64 27.18
C TRP A 348 11.89 -15.64 26.21
N VAL A 349 11.11 -16.06 25.22
CA VAL A 349 11.53 -17.02 24.19
C VAL A 349 11.82 -16.26 22.90
N ASP A 350 12.98 -16.50 22.29
CA ASP A 350 13.30 -15.97 20.95
C ASP A 350 12.30 -16.50 19.91
N VAL A 351 11.73 -15.61 19.11
CA VAL A 351 10.76 -15.92 18.05
C VAL A 351 11.46 -15.92 16.70
N THR A 352 12.14 -14.82 16.39
CA THR A 352 13.04 -14.66 15.24
C THR A 352 13.97 -13.47 15.49
N SER A 353 15.00 -13.31 14.67
CA SER A 353 15.99 -12.22 14.82
C SER A 353 16.69 -11.92 13.50
N SER A 354 17.11 -10.68 13.30
CA SER A 354 17.95 -10.29 12.17
C SER A 354 19.23 -9.58 12.62
N LYS A 355 20.30 -9.84 11.86
CA LYS A 355 21.72 -9.73 12.25
C LYS A 355 22.59 -9.43 11.02
N LEU A 356 22.24 -8.39 10.26
CA LEU A 356 22.95 -8.07 9.03
C LEU A 356 24.36 -7.57 9.33
N LYS A 357 25.35 -8.20 8.71
CA LYS A 357 26.73 -7.71 8.81
C LYS A 357 26.84 -6.35 8.12
N ALA A 358 27.14 -5.31 8.90
CA ALA A 358 27.40 -3.96 8.42
C ALA A 358 28.42 -3.98 7.27
N SER A 359 28.07 -3.34 6.16
CA SER A 359 28.92 -3.22 4.96
C SER A 359 28.42 -2.10 4.06
N LEU A 360 29.23 -1.67 3.09
CA LEU A 360 28.90 -0.57 2.18
C LEU A 360 27.56 -0.74 1.43
N TYR A 361 27.12 -1.97 1.19
CA TYR A 361 25.89 -2.30 0.44
C TYR A 361 24.69 -2.68 1.33
N VAL A 362 24.91 -2.87 2.64
CA VAL A 362 23.86 -3.13 3.64
C VAL A 362 23.45 -1.79 4.27
N PRO A 363 22.16 -1.40 4.22
CA PRO A 363 21.71 -0.22 4.96
C PRO A 363 21.78 -0.50 6.47
N PRO A 364 22.01 0.52 7.32
CA PRO A 364 21.97 0.41 8.78
C PRO A 364 20.52 0.23 9.27
N LEU A 365 19.96 -0.96 8.98
CA LEU A 365 18.56 -1.30 9.19
C LEU A 365 18.39 -2.80 9.42
N GLU A 366 17.61 -3.15 10.46
CA GLU A 366 17.13 -4.51 10.71
C GLU A 366 15.61 -4.59 10.56
N GLN A 367 15.08 -5.76 10.18
CA GLN A 367 13.63 -5.99 10.05
C GLN A 367 13.20 -7.41 10.38
N VAL A 368 12.52 -7.60 11.51
CA VAL A 368 11.90 -8.90 11.85
C VAL A 368 10.45 -8.94 11.35
N VAL A 369 10.07 -10.03 10.69
CA VAL A 369 8.71 -10.23 10.15
C VAL A 369 8.19 -11.61 10.57
N VAL A 370 7.01 -11.67 11.19
CA VAL A 370 6.35 -12.91 11.59
C VAL A 370 4.90 -12.87 11.14
N GLN A 371 4.57 -13.70 10.14
CA GLN A 371 3.19 -13.91 9.69
C GLN A 371 2.40 -14.71 10.72
N ASN A 372 1.09 -14.48 10.82
CA ASN A 372 0.18 -15.25 11.69
C ASN A 372 0.66 -15.33 13.17
N ALA A 373 1.21 -14.24 13.68
CA ALA A 373 1.74 -14.13 15.04
C ALA A 373 0.65 -14.42 16.08
N LYS A 374 0.95 -15.35 17.00
CA LYS A 374 0.05 -15.75 18.09
C LYS A 374 -0.19 -14.58 19.03
N ALA A 375 -1.44 -14.39 19.48
CA ALA A 375 -1.73 -13.39 20.52
C ALA A 375 -0.86 -13.58 21.77
N GLY A 376 -0.44 -12.47 22.40
CA GLY A 376 0.45 -12.48 23.57
C GLY A 376 1.30 -11.21 23.69
N VAL A 377 2.12 -11.13 24.73
CA VAL A 377 3.09 -10.04 24.90
C VAL A 377 4.39 -10.40 24.16
N TYR A 378 4.89 -9.45 23.37
CA TYR A 378 6.16 -9.53 22.67
C TYR A 378 7.11 -8.44 23.15
N GLY A 379 8.39 -8.61 22.86
CA GLY A 379 9.45 -7.68 23.23
C GLY A 379 10.53 -7.63 22.16
N LEU A 380 10.94 -6.42 21.78
CA LEU A 380 12.11 -6.19 20.94
C LEU A 380 13.34 -5.95 21.82
N GLN A 381 14.44 -6.61 21.51
CA GLN A 381 15.76 -6.38 22.10
C GLN A 381 16.74 -6.03 20.98
N VAL A 382 17.56 -5.01 21.20
CA VAL A 382 18.63 -4.59 20.28
C VAL A 382 19.97 -4.91 20.94
N ARG A 383 20.93 -5.42 20.16
CA ARG A 383 22.27 -5.81 20.65
C ARG A 383 23.37 -5.28 19.74
N ALA A 384 24.40 -4.67 20.32
CA ALA A 384 25.57 -4.23 19.58
C ALA A 384 26.51 -5.40 19.24
N VAL A 385 26.94 -5.48 17.98
CA VAL A 385 27.96 -6.43 17.52
C VAL A 385 29.26 -5.67 17.26
N GLY A 386 29.88 -5.21 18.35
CA GLY A 386 31.11 -4.42 18.33
C GLY A 386 31.00 -3.14 19.15
N LYS A 387 31.67 -2.07 18.70
CA LYS A 387 31.62 -0.75 19.34
C LYS A 387 30.56 0.12 18.68
N VAL A 388 29.72 0.75 19.49
CA VAL A 388 28.76 1.78 19.04
C VAL A 388 29.31 3.17 19.40
N PRO A 389 29.27 4.16 18.48
CA PRO A 389 29.66 5.54 18.79
C PRO A 389 28.70 6.21 19.78
N ASN A 390 29.26 6.99 20.71
CA ASN A 390 28.47 7.89 21.56
C ASN A 390 27.64 8.83 20.70
N GLY A 391 26.34 8.94 20.97
CA GLY A 391 25.44 9.83 20.24
C GLY A 391 24.81 9.23 18.98
N LEU A 392 25.09 7.97 18.62
CA LEU A 392 24.38 7.30 17.52
C LEU A 392 22.86 7.33 17.77
N ARG A 393 22.10 7.81 16.79
CA ARG A 393 20.63 7.85 16.84
C ARG A 393 20.07 6.55 16.27
N LEU A 394 19.01 6.03 16.87
CA LEU A 394 18.29 4.85 16.36
C LEU A 394 16.77 5.02 16.49
N ARG A 395 16.02 4.33 15.63
CA ARG A 395 14.55 4.31 15.61
C ARG A 395 14.05 2.89 15.43
N ILE A 396 12.82 2.63 15.88
CA ILE A 396 12.08 1.39 15.62
C ILE A 396 10.67 1.77 15.20
N VAL A 397 10.17 1.18 14.12
CA VAL A 397 8.80 1.34 13.63
C VAL A 397 8.10 -0.02 13.45
N ALA A 398 6.88 -0.11 13.99
CA ALA A 398 5.93 -1.16 13.70
C ALA A 398 5.16 -0.82 12.42
N MET A 399 5.13 -1.77 11.49
CA MET A 399 4.30 -1.73 10.28
C MET A 399 3.49 -3.02 10.13
N GLY A 400 3.25 -3.70 11.24
CA GLY A 400 2.45 -4.90 11.32
C GLY A 400 0.95 -4.62 11.41
N GLY A 401 0.15 -5.67 11.30
CA GLY A 401 -1.26 -5.66 11.66
C GLY A 401 -1.48 -6.34 13.00
N GLY A 402 -2.33 -5.77 13.86
CA GLY A 402 -2.71 -6.40 15.13
C GLY A 402 -1.70 -6.29 16.28
N ASN A 403 -0.68 -5.43 16.15
CA ASN A 403 0.13 -4.98 17.28
C ASN A 403 -0.56 -3.83 18.04
N GLY A 404 -0.35 -3.78 19.36
CA GLY A 404 -0.62 -2.62 20.19
C GLY A 404 0.53 -1.61 20.15
N LYS A 405 0.42 -0.60 21.00
CA LYS A 405 1.47 0.42 21.22
C LYS A 405 2.70 -0.22 21.87
N PHE A 406 3.88 0.30 21.57
CA PHE A 406 5.07 0.02 22.37
C PHE A 406 4.92 0.58 23.80
N SER A 407 5.52 -0.10 24.77
CA SER A 407 5.60 0.34 26.17
C SER A 407 6.34 1.67 26.36
N ILE A 408 7.23 2.04 25.42
CA ILE A 408 7.85 3.35 25.31
C ILE A 408 7.74 3.78 23.85
N TRP A 409 7.06 4.89 23.58
CA TRP A 409 6.80 5.35 22.21
C TRP A 409 6.88 6.87 22.10
N HIS A 410 7.05 7.37 20.88
CA HIS A 410 7.16 8.79 20.58
C HIS A 410 6.18 9.13 19.46
N LYS A 411 5.41 10.23 19.59
CA LYS A 411 4.41 10.59 18.56
C LYS A 411 4.99 11.24 17.29
N ASN A 412 6.31 11.45 17.20
CA ASN A 412 6.93 12.30 16.17
C ASN A 412 8.38 11.92 15.80
N GLY A 413 8.89 12.47 14.69
CA GLY A 413 10.18 12.11 14.08
C GLY A 413 10.13 10.81 13.25
N ASN A 414 8.92 10.45 12.81
CA ASN A 414 8.52 9.17 12.22
C ASN A 414 8.13 9.30 10.73
N VAL A 415 8.71 10.30 10.05
CA VAL A 415 8.66 10.46 8.60
C VAL A 415 9.91 9.83 7.98
N TYR A 416 9.72 9.05 6.92
CA TYR A 416 10.77 8.34 6.17
C TYR A 416 10.66 8.68 4.68
N ASP A 417 11.48 8.05 3.84
CA ASP A 417 11.73 8.48 2.47
C ASP A 417 10.64 7.97 1.50
N PRO A 418 10.27 8.73 0.45
CA PRO A 418 10.80 10.04 0.04
C PRO A 418 10.10 11.22 0.73
N ALA A 419 9.09 11.01 1.57
CA ALA A 419 8.41 12.05 2.35
C ALA A 419 9.37 12.85 3.25
N SER A 420 10.49 12.25 3.65
CA SER A 420 11.57 12.93 4.36
C SER A 420 12.37 13.92 3.50
N CYS A 421 12.37 13.81 2.17
CA CYS A 421 13.24 14.56 1.26
C CYS A 421 12.80 16.01 1.06
N ASP A 422 13.72 16.91 0.69
CA ASP A 422 13.35 18.26 0.29
C ASP A 422 12.78 18.28 -1.14
N GLY A 423 11.93 19.27 -1.43
CA GLY A 423 11.19 19.39 -2.70
C GLY A 423 10.05 18.36 -2.90
N VAL A 424 9.86 17.42 -1.99
CA VAL A 424 8.69 16.50 -1.96
C VAL A 424 7.58 17.10 -1.11
N LEU A 425 6.40 17.36 -1.68
CA LEU A 425 5.23 17.82 -0.93
C LEU A 425 4.71 16.67 -0.06
N THR A 426 4.91 16.78 1.24
CA THR A 426 4.60 15.71 2.19
C THR A 426 3.28 15.98 2.89
N VAL A 427 2.44 14.96 2.97
CA VAL A 427 1.02 15.10 3.28
C VAL A 427 0.65 14.30 4.52
N GLY A 428 0.24 15.02 5.57
CA GLY A 428 -0.37 14.44 6.76
C GLY A 428 -1.89 14.35 6.66
N ALA A 429 -2.50 13.65 7.62
CA ALA A 429 -3.91 13.27 7.56
C ALA A 429 -4.77 13.99 8.62
N ILE A 430 -5.94 14.46 8.21
CA ILE A 430 -7.03 14.94 9.10
C ILE A 430 -8.33 14.25 8.67
N TYR A 431 -9.10 13.70 9.61
CA TYR A 431 -10.37 13.04 9.29
C TYR A 431 -11.33 13.99 8.55
N GLN A 432 -11.93 13.52 7.45
CA GLN A 432 -12.75 14.36 6.56
C GLN A 432 -13.84 15.10 7.34
N GLY A 433 -14.54 14.41 8.25
CA GLY A 433 -15.69 14.96 8.98
C GLY A 433 -15.32 16.09 9.94
N HIS A 434 -14.02 16.31 10.17
CA HIS A 434 -13.48 17.38 11.00
C HIS A 434 -12.43 18.21 10.24
N TYR A 435 -12.32 18.09 8.90
CA TYR A 435 -11.25 18.67 8.10
C TYR A 435 -11.03 20.16 8.33
N ALA A 436 -12.13 20.92 8.46
CA ALA A 436 -12.09 22.36 8.69
C ALA A 436 -11.46 22.80 10.03
N LYS A 437 -11.35 21.88 11.02
CA LYS A 437 -10.95 22.19 12.41
C LYS A 437 -9.81 21.31 12.96
N GLY A 438 -9.58 20.13 12.37
CA GLY A 438 -8.74 19.11 12.98
C GLY A 438 -9.42 18.41 14.17
N PRO A 439 -8.66 17.70 15.03
CA PRO A 439 -7.20 17.62 15.04
C PRO A 439 -6.62 16.83 13.85
N LEU A 440 -5.28 16.84 13.71
CA LEU A 440 -4.61 15.80 12.91
C LEU A 440 -4.92 14.40 13.45
N GLU A 441 -4.92 13.42 12.56
CA GLU A 441 -5.14 12.03 12.93
C GLU A 441 -4.04 11.50 13.84
N ALA A 442 -4.43 10.70 14.84
CA ALA A 442 -3.51 10.26 15.89
C ALA A 442 -2.36 9.38 15.35
N TYR A 443 -2.58 8.70 14.23
CA TYR A 443 -1.57 7.92 13.52
C TYR A 443 -0.69 8.76 12.59
N SER A 444 -1.09 9.95 12.17
CA SER A 444 -0.39 10.72 11.13
C SER A 444 1.05 11.04 11.56
N SER A 445 2.02 10.46 10.86
CA SER A 445 3.45 10.71 11.09
C SER A 445 3.80 12.17 10.78
N TYR A 446 4.69 12.74 11.59
CA TYR A 446 5.19 14.10 11.42
C TYR A 446 6.56 14.29 12.07
N GLY A 447 7.18 15.44 11.80
CA GLY A 447 8.56 15.77 12.11
C GLY A 447 8.82 16.30 13.52
N PRO A 448 9.94 17.00 13.75
CA PRO A 448 10.97 17.31 12.76
C PRO A 448 11.67 16.07 12.20
N THR A 449 12.22 16.20 10.99
CA THR A 449 13.22 15.26 10.44
C THR A 449 14.51 15.31 11.29
N PRO A 450 15.45 14.35 11.15
CA PRO A 450 16.71 14.36 11.92
C PRO A 450 17.60 15.60 11.67
N ASP A 451 17.38 16.28 10.53
CA ASP A 451 17.98 17.54 10.10
C ASP A 451 17.03 18.76 10.28
N LYS A 452 16.00 18.62 11.12
CA LYS A 452 15.11 19.69 11.63
C LYS A 452 14.13 20.34 10.65
N ARG A 453 13.95 19.79 9.44
CA ARG A 453 12.97 20.27 8.46
C ARG A 453 11.54 19.94 8.91
N ILE A 454 10.60 20.82 8.54
CA ILE A 454 9.16 20.67 8.80
C ILE A 454 8.60 19.63 7.83
N LYS A 455 7.97 18.58 8.36
CA LYS A 455 7.25 17.53 7.62
C LYS A 455 6.07 17.07 8.47
N PRO A 456 4.85 16.91 7.95
CA PRO A 456 4.42 17.19 6.58
C PRO A 456 4.50 18.69 6.24
N GLU A 457 4.50 19.02 4.94
CA GLU A 457 4.31 20.41 4.51
C GLU A 457 2.84 20.83 4.57
N VAL A 458 1.90 19.91 4.35
CA VAL A 458 0.44 20.19 4.31
C VAL A 458 -0.38 19.01 4.86
N MET A 459 -1.64 19.27 5.19
CA MET A 459 -2.61 18.27 5.64
C MET A 459 -3.74 18.09 4.63
N ALA A 460 -4.17 16.86 4.37
CA ALA A 460 -5.29 16.54 3.49
C ALA A 460 -6.28 15.53 4.13
N PRO A 461 -7.50 15.40 3.58
CA PRO A 461 -8.53 14.56 4.14
C PRO A 461 -8.14 13.07 4.14
N THR A 462 -8.54 12.39 5.20
CA THR A 462 -8.51 10.94 5.31
C THR A 462 -9.85 10.46 5.85
N GLY A 463 -10.10 9.18 5.77
CA GLY A 463 -11.40 8.61 6.09
C GLY A 463 -12.35 8.79 4.93
N VAL A 464 -12.04 8.03 3.87
CA VAL A 464 -12.77 8.00 2.61
C VAL A 464 -13.03 6.57 2.12
N SER A 465 -13.80 6.43 1.03
CA SER A 465 -14.06 5.17 0.30
C SER A 465 -13.68 5.40 -1.14
N THR A 466 -13.64 4.26 -1.78
CA THR A 466 -13.41 3.90 -3.15
C THR A 466 -14.42 2.78 -3.45
N SER A 467 -14.60 2.37 -4.70
CA SER A 467 -15.44 1.24 -5.10
C SER A 467 -15.18 -0.04 -4.29
N LEU A 468 -13.91 -0.24 -3.92
CA LEU A 468 -13.35 -1.33 -3.11
C LEU A 468 -13.76 -1.31 -1.63
N GLY A 469 -14.74 -0.49 -1.27
CA GLY A 469 -14.92 -0.11 0.11
C GLY A 469 -13.94 1.00 0.47
N ALA A 470 -12.86 0.72 1.19
CA ALA A 470 -12.63 1.53 2.37
C ALA A 470 -11.18 2.04 2.50
N PHE A 471 -10.98 3.37 2.64
CA PHE A 471 -9.64 3.98 2.66
C PHE A 471 -9.38 5.10 3.73
N PHE A 472 -8.54 4.80 4.72
CA PHE A 472 -7.94 5.71 5.72
C PHE A 472 -6.41 5.65 5.61
N GLY A 473 -5.74 6.67 6.12
CA GLY A 473 -4.29 6.79 6.25
C GLY A 473 -3.78 8.10 5.66
N THR A 474 -2.51 8.43 5.86
CA THR A 474 -1.84 9.45 5.03
C THR A 474 -1.83 9.07 3.55
N SER A 475 -1.99 7.78 3.25
CA SER A 475 -2.17 7.22 1.91
C SER A 475 -3.50 7.60 1.24
N ALA A 476 -4.53 7.96 2.03
CA ALA A 476 -5.74 8.60 1.50
C ALA A 476 -5.57 10.13 1.38
N ALA A 477 -4.77 10.74 2.26
CA ALA A 477 -4.49 12.18 2.22
C ALA A 477 -3.59 12.59 1.04
N CYS A 478 -2.57 11.79 0.71
CA CYS A 478 -1.66 12.01 -0.42
C CYS A 478 -2.38 12.18 -1.78
N PRO A 479 -3.24 11.25 -2.24
CA PRO A 479 -3.94 11.39 -3.51
C PRO A 479 -4.94 12.56 -3.52
N HIS A 480 -5.54 12.92 -2.38
CA HIS A 480 -6.34 14.14 -2.28
C HIS A 480 -5.52 15.41 -2.58
N ALA A 481 -4.32 15.52 -2.00
CA ALA A 481 -3.41 16.64 -2.26
C ALA A 481 -2.83 16.60 -3.68
N ALA A 482 -2.59 15.41 -4.24
CA ALA A 482 -2.14 15.26 -5.62
C ALA A 482 -3.23 15.65 -6.63
N GLY A 483 -4.48 15.23 -6.42
CA GLY A 483 -5.62 15.68 -7.23
C GLY A 483 -5.87 17.19 -7.10
N ALA A 484 -5.77 17.75 -5.88
CA ALA A 484 -5.80 19.21 -5.68
C ALA A 484 -4.71 19.94 -6.47
N LEU A 485 -3.50 19.38 -6.54
CA LEU A 485 -2.39 19.90 -7.33
C LEU A 485 -2.62 19.76 -8.84
N ALA A 486 -3.17 18.65 -9.32
CA ALA A 486 -3.58 18.48 -10.72
C ALA A 486 -4.63 19.53 -11.13
N THR A 487 -5.69 19.68 -10.32
CA THR A 487 -6.72 20.71 -10.49
C THR A 487 -6.15 22.14 -10.43
N TRP A 488 -5.13 22.40 -9.60
CA TRP A 488 -4.43 23.68 -9.58
C TRP A 488 -3.65 23.94 -10.88
N ILE A 489 -2.94 22.93 -11.39
CA ILE A 489 -2.20 23.04 -12.66
C ILE A 489 -3.16 23.34 -13.82
N SER A 490 -4.28 22.62 -13.91
CA SER A 490 -5.28 22.86 -14.97
C SER A 490 -5.95 24.23 -14.86
N ALA A 491 -6.23 24.71 -13.64
CA ALA A 491 -6.81 26.04 -13.42
C ALA A 491 -5.85 27.18 -13.79
N THR A 492 -4.58 27.05 -13.42
CA THR A 492 -3.64 28.18 -13.39
C THR A 492 -2.64 28.20 -14.55
N GLY A 493 -2.48 27.10 -15.28
CA GLY A 493 -1.43 26.93 -16.28
C GLY A 493 0.00 26.94 -15.71
N GLN A 494 0.16 26.94 -14.38
CA GLN A 494 1.45 26.91 -13.71
C GLN A 494 2.15 25.57 -13.95
N LYS A 495 3.49 25.59 -14.01
CA LYS A 495 4.27 24.34 -14.05
C LYS A 495 4.09 23.59 -12.73
N PRO A 496 4.23 22.25 -12.70
CA PRO A 496 3.89 21.47 -11.51
C PRO A 496 4.60 21.89 -10.21
N LEU A 497 5.87 22.32 -10.31
CA LEU A 497 6.62 22.81 -9.13
C LEU A 497 6.15 24.19 -8.64
N ASP A 498 5.81 25.09 -9.56
CA ASP A 498 5.28 26.43 -9.23
C ASP A 498 3.88 26.30 -8.61
N ALA A 499 3.05 25.40 -9.15
CA ALA A 499 1.76 25.00 -8.61
C ALA A 499 1.88 24.36 -7.22
N MET A 500 2.85 23.46 -7.02
CA MET A 500 3.11 22.80 -5.73
C MET A 500 3.54 23.79 -4.64
N ALA A 501 4.41 24.75 -4.99
CA ALA A 501 4.79 25.84 -4.10
C ALA A 501 3.61 26.77 -3.77
N SER A 502 2.75 27.04 -4.75
CA SER A 502 1.55 27.88 -4.59
C SER A 502 0.47 27.20 -3.74
N LEU A 503 0.21 25.90 -3.96
CA LEU A 503 -0.74 25.10 -3.18
C LEU A 503 -0.33 25.03 -1.70
N ARG A 504 0.97 24.84 -1.41
CA ARG A 504 1.51 24.90 -0.04
C ARG A 504 1.32 26.29 0.59
N LYS A 505 1.49 27.36 -0.18
CA LYS A 505 1.30 28.75 0.29
C LYS A 505 -0.18 29.09 0.51
N ALA A 506 -1.09 28.47 -0.22
CA ALA A 506 -2.54 28.64 -0.13
C ALA A 506 -3.23 27.64 0.83
N ALA A 507 -2.45 26.81 1.53
CA ALA A 507 -2.97 25.96 2.60
C ALA A 507 -3.50 26.84 3.75
N ILE A 508 -4.66 26.49 4.27
CA ILE A 508 -5.33 27.22 5.35
C ILE A 508 -4.59 26.93 6.66
N PRO A 509 -4.08 27.95 7.37
CA PRO A 509 -3.28 27.76 8.59
C PRO A 509 -3.96 26.91 9.66
N MET A 510 -3.17 26.06 10.31
CA MET A 510 -3.56 25.22 11.45
C MET A 510 -2.38 25.09 12.42
N GLY A 511 -2.68 24.71 13.67
CA GLY A 511 -1.72 24.71 14.77
C GLY A 511 -1.81 25.97 15.63
N GLU A 512 -1.18 25.93 16.82
CA GLU A 512 -1.06 27.11 17.71
C GLU A 512 0.12 28.02 17.31
N ALA A 513 1.09 27.45 16.59
CA ALA A 513 2.17 28.16 15.92
C ALA A 513 2.06 27.91 14.41
N PHE A 514 2.56 28.82 13.58
CA PHE A 514 2.43 28.70 12.12
C PHE A 514 3.68 29.15 11.36
N PRO A 515 4.23 28.31 10.44
CA PRO A 515 3.98 26.87 10.31
C PRO A 515 4.48 26.10 11.55
N ASP A 516 3.88 24.95 11.86
CA ASP A 516 4.37 24.04 12.92
C ASP A 516 4.85 22.68 12.37
N GLN A 517 5.31 21.80 13.26
CA GLN A 517 5.86 20.50 12.87
C GLN A 517 4.80 19.43 12.55
N ALA A 518 3.55 19.60 12.99
CA ALA A 518 2.49 18.58 12.93
C ALA A 518 1.46 18.85 11.82
N TYR A 519 1.13 20.12 11.59
CA TYR A 519 0.25 20.58 10.52
C TYR A 519 1.02 21.18 9.33
N GLY A 520 2.31 21.52 9.50
CA GLY A 520 3.09 22.19 8.47
C GLY A 520 2.55 23.58 8.16
N TRP A 521 2.23 23.82 6.88
CA TRP A 521 1.54 25.00 6.38
C TRP A 521 0.00 24.87 6.48
N GLY A 522 -0.51 23.89 7.21
CA GLY A 522 -1.93 23.70 7.46
C GLY A 522 -2.61 22.85 6.38
N ARG A 523 -3.93 23.00 6.24
CA ARG A 523 -4.74 22.10 5.40
C ARG A 523 -4.86 22.59 3.96
N VAL A 524 -4.72 21.68 3.01
CA VAL A 524 -4.95 21.94 1.58
C VAL A 524 -6.36 22.49 1.35
N ALA A 525 -6.45 23.56 0.58
CA ALA A 525 -7.71 24.15 0.15
C ALA A 525 -7.54 24.74 -1.25
N LEU A 526 -8.65 24.96 -1.94
CA LEU A 526 -8.69 25.64 -3.24
C LEU A 526 -9.57 26.91 -3.13
N PRO A 527 -9.04 28.05 -2.64
CA PRO A 527 -9.82 29.27 -2.41
C PRO A 527 -9.71 30.28 -3.59
N PRO A 528 -10.52 30.20 -4.66
CA PRO A 528 -10.30 30.98 -5.88
C PRO A 528 -10.32 32.51 -5.68
N LEU A 529 -11.07 33.01 -4.70
CA LEU A 529 -11.17 34.44 -4.39
C LEU A 529 -9.88 35.03 -3.80
N GLU A 530 -9.15 34.29 -2.95
CA GLU A 530 -7.86 34.75 -2.38
C GLU A 530 -6.71 34.65 -3.39
N LEU A 531 -6.95 33.95 -4.50
CA LEU A 531 -6.00 33.76 -5.60
C LEU A 531 -6.19 34.80 -6.73
N GLY A 532 -7.13 35.74 -6.57
CA GLY A 532 -7.33 36.87 -7.49
C GLY A 532 -8.11 36.55 -8.77
N TRP A 533 -8.77 35.38 -8.85
CA TRP A 533 -9.47 34.94 -10.05
C TRP A 533 -10.83 35.64 -10.19
N GLN A 534 -11.10 36.13 -11.41
CA GLN A 534 -12.41 36.61 -11.83
C GLN A 534 -12.90 35.67 -12.94
N CYS A 535 -14.04 35.01 -12.74
CA CYS A 535 -14.59 34.12 -13.76
C CYS A 535 -15.06 34.94 -14.97
N THR A 536 -14.47 34.71 -16.15
CA THR A 536 -14.88 35.41 -17.38
C THR A 536 -15.99 34.65 -18.10
N ALA A 537 -16.77 35.34 -18.93
CA ALA A 537 -17.87 34.74 -19.66
C ALA A 537 -17.43 33.70 -20.72
N THR A 538 -16.14 33.59 -20.99
CA THR A 538 -15.52 32.62 -21.92
C THR A 538 -15.01 31.35 -21.26
N ASP A 539 -14.93 31.29 -19.93
CA ASP A 539 -14.39 30.13 -19.19
C ASP A 539 -15.45 29.08 -18.83
N LEU A 540 -16.71 29.31 -19.25
CA LEU A 540 -17.87 28.59 -18.76
C LEU A 540 -18.39 27.56 -19.78
N PRO A 541 -18.66 26.30 -19.37
CA PRO A 541 -19.57 25.45 -20.14
C PRO A 541 -20.97 26.09 -20.17
N ALA A 542 -21.77 25.73 -21.18
CA ALA A 542 -23.08 26.35 -21.44
C ALA A 542 -24.17 25.89 -20.43
N GLY A 543 -24.01 26.33 -19.19
CA GLY A 543 -24.74 25.84 -18.03
C GLY A 543 -24.15 24.54 -17.46
N ALA A 544 -24.27 24.36 -16.15
CA ALA A 544 -24.20 23.05 -15.52
C ALA A 544 -25.60 22.64 -15.02
N THR A 545 -25.88 21.35 -14.96
CA THR A 545 -27.19 20.83 -14.57
C THR A 545 -27.38 20.80 -13.06
N CYS A 546 -28.60 21.04 -12.62
CA CYS A 546 -28.97 21.06 -11.20
C CYS A 546 -30.38 20.50 -10.99
N LEU A 547 -30.62 19.92 -9.81
CA LEU A 547 -31.96 19.50 -9.41
C LEU A 547 -32.75 20.71 -8.92
N THR A 548 -33.98 20.86 -9.40
CA THR A 548 -34.89 21.95 -9.02
C THR A 548 -35.68 21.63 -7.74
N GLY A 549 -36.50 22.58 -7.28
CA GLY A 549 -37.39 22.37 -6.12
C GLY A 549 -38.50 21.33 -6.37
N CYS A 550 -38.97 21.21 -7.60
CA CYS A 550 -39.97 20.22 -8.04
C CYS A 550 -39.36 18.87 -8.47
N GLY A 551 -38.02 18.77 -8.55
CA GLY A 551 -37.29 17.54 -8.86
C GLY A 551 -36.99 17.32 -10.36
N SER A 552 -37.24 18.33 -11.19
CA SER A 552 -36.80 18.38 -12.59
C SER A 552 -35.30 18.71 -12.72
N LEU A 553 -34.75 18.53 -13.92
CA LEU A 553 -33.35 18.86 -14.23
C LEU A 553 -33.26 20.26 -14.87
N GLY A 554 -32.95 21.24 -14.04
CA GLY A 554 -32.68 22.62 -14.43
C GLY A 554 -31.21 22.88 -14.75
N SER A 555 -30.87 24.17 -14.89
CA SER A 555 -29.52 24.64 -15.17
C SER A 555 -29.11 25.81 -14.29
N HIS A 556 -27.83 25.95 -13.99
CA HIS A 556 -27.26 27.15 -13.37
C HIS A 556 -26.08 27.70 -14.18
N ALA A 557 -25.93 29.02 -14.13
CA ALA A 557 -24.81 29.75 -14.73
C ALA A 557 -23.81 30.14 -13.64
N CYS A 558 -22.59 30.53 -14.03
CA CYS A 558 -21.58 31.00 -13.09
C CYS A 558 -21.50 32.53 -13.04
N THR A 559 -21.55 33.08 -11.84
CA THR A 559 -21.35 34.50 -11.57
C THR A 559 -19.87 34.90 -11.70
N PRO A 560 -19.56 36.18 -11.96
CA PRO A 560 -18.17 36.68 -11.96
C PRO A 560 -17.41 36.45 -10.65
N THR A 561 -18.12 36.22 -9.53
CA THR A 561 -17.54 35.84 -8.23
C THR A 561 -17.18 34.36 -8.10
N CYS A 562 -17.18 33.62 -9.23
CA CYS A 562 -17.00 32.17 -9.30
C CYS A 562 -17.92 31.42 -8.33
N ARG A 563 -19.24 31.61 -8.50
CA ARG A 563 -20.31 30.88 -7.79
C ARG A 563 -21.44 30.60 -8.76
N PHE A 564 -22.06 29.42 -8.68
CA PHE A 564 -23.31 29.16 -9.39
C PHE A 564 -24.43 30.15 -9.00
N THR A 565 -25.31 30.45 -9.94
CA THR A 565 -26.63 31.06 -9.69
C THR A 565 -27.54 30.10 -8.92
N ALA A 566 -28.74 30.56 -8.55
CA ALA A 566 -29.84 29.64 -8.29
C ALA A 566 -30.06 28.71 -9.50
N CYS A 567 -30.60 27.52 -9.24
CA CYS A 567 -31.02 26.60 -10.30
C CYS A 567 -32.22 27.21 -11.02
N ALA A 568 -32.08 27.50 -12.31
CA ALA A 568 -33.18 27.88 -13.18
C ALA A 568 -33.84 26.59 -13.71
N PRO A 569 -35.14 26.37 -13.45
CA PRO A 569 -35.85 25.20 -13.97
C PRO A 569 -35.84 25.12 -15.50
N PRO A 570 -36.03 23.91 -16.07
CA PRO A 570 -36.31 23.77 -17.50
C PRO A 570 -37.69 24.37 -17.82
N ALA A 571 -38.00 24.59 -19.10
CA ALA A 571 -39.37 24.83 -19.52
C ALA A 571 -40.18 23.51 -19.49
N GLU A 572 -41.48 23.63 -19.23
CA GLU A 572 -42.48 22.55 -19.21
C GLU A 572 -42.36 21.56 -20.38
N LYS A 573 -42.59 20.27 -20.08
CA LYS A 573 -42.66 19.19 -21.08
C LYS A 573 -43.78 18.24 -20.70
N CYS A 574 -44.66 17.95 -21.66
CA CYS A 574 -45.82 17.06 -21.49
C CYS A 574 -45.42 15.68 -20.95
N ASN A 575 -45.45 15.51 -19.63
CA ASN A 575 -44.98 14.32 -18.92
C ASN A 575 -45.72 14.04 -17.59
N LEU A 576 -46.78 14.79 -17.27
CA LEU A 576 -47.58 14.69 -16.03
C LEU A 576 -46.77 15.04 -14.77
N LYS A 577 -45.93 16.07 -14.86
CA LYS A 577 -45.21 16.67 -13.72
C LYS A 577 -45.03 18.17 -13.90
N ASP A 578 -44.97 18.85 -12.77
CA ASP A 578 -44.31 20.16 -12.59
C ASP A 578 -42.83 20.04 -12.99
N ASP A 579 -42.45 20.60 -14.15
CA ASP A 579 -41.09 20.61 -14.69
C ASP A 579 -40.42 21.99 -14.49
N ASP A 580 -41.18 23.10 -14.54
CA ASP A 580 -40.68 24.48 -14.36
C ASP A 580 -40.78 25.03 -12.91
N CYS A 581 -41.45 24.31 -12.01
CA CYS A 581 -41.62 24.61 -10.59
C CYS A 581 -42.50 25.83 -10.25
N ASP A 582 -43.42 26.27 -11.11
CA ASP A 582 -44.46 27.25 -10.72
C ASP A 582 -45.56 26.66 -9.80
N GLY A 583 -45.70 25.33 -9.80
CA GLY A 583 -46.69 24.58 -9.00
C GLY A 583 -47.92 24.09 -9.77
N ALA A 584 -47.99 24.30 -11.08
CA ALA A 584 -48.89 23.64 -12.01
C ALA A 584 -48.30 22.31 -12.54
N THR A 585 -48.68 21.87 -13.74
CA THR A 585 -48.26 20.62 -14.38
C THR A 585 -48.70 20.60 -15.84
N ASP A 586 -47.77 20.52 -16.79
CA ASP A 586 -48.00 20.52 -18.24
C ASP A 586 -48.86 21.71 -18.74
N GLU A 587 -48.93 22.82 -17.98
CA GLU A 587 -49.76 23.96 -18.36
C GLU A 587 -49.14 24.73 -19.54
N ASN A 588 -49.98 25.50 -20.24
CA ASN A 588 -49.66 26.08 -21.56
C ASN A 588 -49.33 25.05 -22.68
N LEU A 589 -49.10 23.77 -22.39
CA LEU A 589 -48.83 22.71 -23.38
C LEU A 589 -50.12 22.15 -24.00
N ALA A 590 -50.66 22.87 -24.98
CA ALA A 590 -51.88 22.52 -25.69
C ALA A 590 -51.86 21.08 -26.24
N GLY A 591 -52.75 20.23 -25.70
CA GLY A 591 -52.88 18.83 -26.09
C GLY A 591 -52.24 17.83 -25.12
N CYS A 592 -51.57 18.27 -24.05
CA CYS A 592 -51.19 17.35 -22.98
C CYS A 592 -52.43 16.91 -22.18
N VAL A 593 -52.72 15.62 -22.20
CA VAL A 593 -53.84 15.00 -21.47
C VAL A 593 -53.39 13.63 -20.99
N ALA A 594 -53.61 13.32 -19.71
CA ALA A 594 -53.33 11.98 -19.18
C ALA A 594 -54.10 10.91 -19.97
N PRO A 595 -53.46 9.80 -20.37
CA PRO A 595 -54.13 8.74 -21.11
C PRO A 595 -55.21 8.09 -20.24
N VAL A 596 -56.48 8.27 -20.62
CA VAL A 596 -57.63 7.67 -19.93
C VAL A 596 -57.43 6.15 -19.87
N PRO A 597 -57.52 5.51 -18.69
CA PRO A 597 -57.46 4.06 -18.58
C PRO A 597 -58.52 3.41 -19.47
N LYS A 598 -58.13 2.38 -20.22
CA LYS A 598 -59.11 1.53 -20.90
C LYS A 598 -59.78 0.64 -19.86
N GLU A 599 -61.08 0.82 -19.67
CA GLU A 599 -61.89 -0.14 -18.91
C GLU A 599 -61.95 -1.47 -19.67
N ASP A 600 -61.74 -2.58 -18.96
CA ASP A 600 -61.89 -3.92 -19.52
C ASP A 600 -63.38 -4.26 -19.70
N VAL A 601 -63.75 -4.66 -20.92
CA VAL A 601 -65.14 -4.93 -21.29
C VAL A 601 -65.59 -6.28 -20.72
N HIS A 602 -66.10 -6.27 -19.49
CA HIS A 602 -66.80 -7.41 -18.91
C HIS A 602 -68.30 -7.41 -19.29
N THR A 603 -68.74 -8.46 -19.97
CA THR A 603 -70.11 -8.59 -20.49
C THR A 603 -71.08 -9.20 -19.47
N THR A 604 -72.14 -8.46 -19.11
CA THR A 604 -73.43 -9.01 -18.62
C THR A 604 -74.58 -8.13 -19.14
N ALA A 605 -75.83 -8.63 -19.12
CA ALA A 605 -76.94 -8.06 -19.87
C ALA A 605 -78.05 -7.44 -19.00
N ASP A 606 -78.78 -6.50 -19.62
CA ASP A 606 -80.18 -6.11 -19.40
C ASP A 606 -80.71 -5.78 -17.98
N ALA A 607 -80.72 -4.47 -17.67
CA ALA A 607 -81.89 -3.66 -17.23
C ALA A 607 -82.60 -3.93 -15.86
N PRO A 608 -83.41 -2.97 -15.34
CA PRO A 608 -83.23 -1.51 -15.27
C PRO A 608 -83.62 -0.88 -13.88
N GLU A 609 -83.47 0.45 -13.74
CA GLU A 609 -84.00 1.32 -12.65
C GLU A 609 -83.40 1.03 -11.23
N ASP A 610 -83.27 1.97 -10.27
CA ASP A 610 -84.11 3.13 -9.91
C ASP A 610 -83.34 4.24 -9.10
N ASN A 611 -84.07 5.24 -8.59
CA ASN A 611 -83.74 6.59 -8.10
C ASN A 611 -82.86 6.83 -6.82
N ALA A 612 -82.31 8.08 -6.77
CA ALA A 612 -82.22 9.04 -5.63
C ALA A 612 -81.12 9.05 -4.51
N ALA A 613 -80.33 10.15 -4.53
CA ALA A 613 -80.10 11.18 -3.49
C ALA A 613 -79.53 10.89 -2.05
N GLY A 614 -78.71 11.85 -1.56
CA GLY A 614 -78.23 12.00 -0.16
C GLY A 614 -76.71 11.75 0.01
N ALA A 615 -75.79 12.65 0.38
CA ALA A 615 -75.74 13.92 1.15
C ALA A 615 -75.24 13.81 2.62
N ALA A 616 -73.91 13.88 2.81
CA ALA A 616 -73.14 14.30 4.01
C ALA A 616 -73.33 13.48 5.33
N GLU A 617 -72.55 13.64 6.43
CA GLU A 617 -71.67 14.72 6.91
C GLU A 617 -70.60 14.22 7.96
N VAL A 618 -69.62 15.08 8.31
CA VAL A 618 -68.97 15.25 9.66
C VAL A 618 -67.97 14.22 10.29
N SER A 619 -66.69 14.60 10.24
CA SER A 619 -65.65 14.73 11.30
C SER A 619 -65.01 13.58 12.14
N ALA A 620 -63.66 13.67 12.21
CA ALA A 620 -62.77 13.59 13.40
C ALA A 620 -62.51 12.27 14.18
N GLY A 621 -61.21 11.97 14.39
CA GLY A 621 -60.70 10.94 15.31
C GLY A 621 -59.18 10.75 15.21
N VAL A 622 -58.46 10.71 16.35
CA VAL A 622 -56.98 10.71 16.50
C VAL A 622 -56.63 9.87 17.74
N PRO A 623 -55.51 9.10 17.83
CA PRO A 623 -54.71 8.38 16.84
C PRO A 623 -54.44 6.90 17.30
N ASP A 624 -53.24 6.39 16.97
CA ASP A 624 -52.34 5.56 17.82
C ASP A 624 -52.10 4.05 17.56
N THR A 625 -50.84 3.69 17.82
CA THR A 625 -50.11 2.41 17.87
C THR A 625 -50.86 1.05 17.80
N GLY A 626 -50.28 0.10 17.05
CA GLY A 626 -50.54 -1.34 17.23
C GLY A 626 -49.69 -2.25 16.32
N VAL A 627 -48.99 -3.23 16.90
CA VAL A 627 -48.21 -4.27 16.19
C VAL A 627 -48.92 -5.63 16.39
N VAL A 628 -48.68 -6.60 15.48
CA VAL A 628 -48.64 -8.09 15.68
C VAL A 628 -49.55 -8.93 14.74
N ALA A 629 -48.86 -9.69 13.85
CA ALA A 629 -49.09 -11.06 13.34
C ALA A 629 -50.28 -11.50 12.44
N ASP A 630 -49.91 -12.28 11.42
CA ASP A 630 -50.50 -13.51 10.82
C ASP A 630 -51.97 -13.52 10.32
N LEU A 631 -52.32 -14.11 9.15
CA LEU A 631 -52.17 -15.55 8.83
C LEU A 631 -52.29 -15.89 7.31
N ILE A 632 -51.47 -16.85 6.85
CA ILE A 632 -51.74 -17.92 5.83
C ILE A 632 -52.08 -17.52 4.35
N GLY A 633 -51.37 -18.14 3.38
CA GLY A 633 -51.75 -18.12 1.95
C GLY A 633 -50.72 -18.74 0.97
N ASP A 634 -50.67 -20.07 0.88
CA ASP A 634 -49.69 -20.88 0.12
C ASP A 634 -49.62 -20.65 -1.41
N ALA A 635 -48.41 -20.70 -2.03
CA ALA A 635 -48.11 -21.64 -3.14
C ALA A 635 -46.67 -21.57 -3.75
N ARG A 636 -45.82 -22.53 -3.35
CA ARG A 636 -44.88 -23.34 -4.18
C ARG A 636 -43.61 -22.74 -4.85
N THR A 637 -42.53 -23.48 -4.58
CA THR A 637 -41.10 -23.45 -4.97
C THR A 637 -40.83 -24.40 -6.18
N PRO A 638 -39.60 -24.64 -6.76
CA PRO A 638 -38.28 -24.68 -6.09
C PRO A 638 -37.01 -24.22 -6.84
N SER A 639 -35.89 -24.30 -6.09
CA SER A 639 -34.53 -23.85 -6.46
C SER A 639 -33.54 -25.02 -6.62
N LEU A 640 -32.32 -24.76 -7.11
CA LEU A 640 -31.20 -25.69 -7.11
C LEU A 640 -29.88 -25.03 -6.66
N ALA A 641 -29.16 -25.70 -5.76
CA ALA A 641 -27.76 -25.45 -5.41
C ALA A 641 -27.09 -26.77 -4.91
N PRO A 642 -25.83 -27.09 -5.29
CA PRO A 642 -25.17 -28.35 -4.91
C PRO A 642 -24.20 -28.24 -3.70
N PRO A 643 -23.90 -29.34 -2.98
CA PRO A 643 -23.06 -29.34 -1.76
C PRO A 643 -21.66 -30.01 -1.93
N SER A 644 -20.89 -30.02 -0.83
CA SER A 644 -19.57 -30.65 -0.66
C SER A 644 -19.61 -32.17 -0.37
N PRO A 645 -18.57 -32.95 -0.73
CA PRO A 645 -18.48 -34.39 -0.47
C PRO A 645 -17.70 -34.78 0.82
N GLY A 646 -17.81 -36.05 1.21
CA GLY A 646 -17.06 -36.70 2.31
C GLY A 646 -16.81 -38.20 2.06
N ASP A 647 -16.19 -38.87 3.04
CA ASP A 647 -15.55 -40.22 2.96
C ASP A 647 -16.37 -41.40 2.40
N GLY A 648 -15.67 -42.42 1.87
CA GLY A 648 -16.19 -43.74 1.49
C GLY A 648 -15.10 -44.81 1.31
N GLY A 649 -15.39 -46.09 1.61
CA GLY A 649 -14.38 -47.16 1.80
C GLY A 649 -14.54 -48.49 1.00
N CYS A 650 -13.69 -49.47 1.33
CA CYS A 650 -13.30 -50.65 0.53
C CYS A 650 -14.32 -51.80 0.33
N ALA A 651 -14.26 -52.47 -0.84
CA ALA A 651 -14.51 -53.92 -1.08
C ALA A 651 -14.03 -54.34 -2.50
N SER A 652 -12.95 -55.11 -2.71
CA SER A 652 -12.78 -56.59 -2.70
C SER A 652 -13.07 -57.35 -4.03
N GLY A 653 -12.10 -58.10 -4.56
CA GLY A 653 -12.21 -59.00 -5.75
C GLY A 653 -10.99 -59.94 -5.90
N ARG A 654 -11.07 -61.04 -6.69
CA ARG A 654 -10.04 -62.13 -6.76
C ARG A 654 -9.58 -62.50 -8.21
N ALA A 655 -8.40 -63.14 -8.32
CA ALA A 655 -7.77 -63.72 -9.54
C ALA A 655 -8.17 -65.23 -9.74
N PRO A 656 -7.56 -66.13 -10.58
CA PRO A 656 -6.10 -66.36 -10.85
C PRO A 656 -5.66 -66.91 -12.25
N GLY A 657 -4.36 -67.26 -12.42
CA GLY A 657 -3.76 -68.10 -13.51
C GLY A 657 -2.52 -67.45 -14.19
N HIS A 658 -1.24 -67.90 -14.10
CA HIS A 658 -0.55 -69.18 -14.43
C HIS A 658 -0.37 -69.43 -15.95
N LEU A 659 0.79 -69.89 -16.49
CA LEU A 659 2.06 -70.39 -15.91
C LEU A 659 3.21 -70.43 -16.97
N LEU A 660 4.48 -70.12 -16.61
CA LEU A 660 5.77 -70.83 -16.95
C LEU A 660 7.03 -69.92 -16.81
N ALA A 661 8.21 -70.54 -16.68
CA ALA A 661 9.55 -69.97 -16.39
C ALA A 661 10.65 -70.86 -17.06
N PRO A 662 12.00 -70.69 -16.94
CA PRO A 662 12.86 -69.86 -16.05
C PRO A 662 13.92 -68.99 -16.84
N LEU A 663 14.99 -68.35 -16.33
CA LEU A 663 15.86 -68.44 -15.12
C LEU A 663 16.42 -67.06 -14.70
N TRP A 664 16.57 -66.82 -13.38
CA TRP A 664 17.65 -66.08 -12.64
C TRP A 664 18.00 -64.61 -13.07
N CYS A 665 18.31 -63.65 -12.19
CA CYS A 665 18.80 -63.71 -10.80
C CYS A 665 18.52 -62.42 -9.99
N LEU A 666 18.61 -62.52 -8.66
CA LEU A 666 18.62 -61.44 -7.63
C LEU A 666 17.35 -60.58 -7.43
N ALA A 667 17.11 -60.16 -6.17
CA ALA A 667 15.89 -59.48 -5.72
C ALA A 667 16.11 -58.59 -4.47
N MET A 668 15.18 -57.63 -4.28
CA MET A 668 14.56 -57.07 -3.04
C MET A 668 15.28 -57.19 -1.66
N CYS A 669 15.12 -56.27 -0.69
CA CYS A 669 14.08 -55.25 -0.49
C CYS A 669 14.56 -54.10 0.42
N ALA A 670 13.78 -53.03 0.53
CA ALA A 670 13.87 -52.04 1.61
C ALA A 670 12.77 -52.26 2.67
N ALA A 671 13.05 -51.99 3.95
CA ALA A 671 12.07 -51.60 4.98
C ALA A 671 12.72 -51.22 6.34
N ILE A 672 12.27 -50.09 6.91
CA ILE A 672 12.11 -49.80 8.35
C ILE A 672 13.29 -50.09 9.31
N TRP A 673 13.85 -49.01 9.88
CA TRP A 673 14.27 -49.02 11.29
C TRP A 673 13.78 -47.77 12.02
N ARG A 674 13.18 -47.95 13.20
CA ARG A 674 12.68 -46.87 14.08
C ARG A 674 13.60 -46.74 15.29
N SER A 675 13.66 -45.50 15.80
CA SER A 675 13.93 -45.13 17.20
C SER A 675 15.37 -45.05 17.71
N ARG A 676 15.52 -44.22 18.76
CA ARG A 676 16.66 -44.04 19.67
C ARG A 676 17.92 -43.33 19.13
N CYS A 677 17.90 -42.00 19.29
CA CYS A 677 18.92 -41.33 20.11
C CYS A 677 18.28 -40.16 20.89
N ARG A 678 18.54 -40.09 22.20
CA ARG A 678 18.48 -38.88 23.03
C ARG A 678 19.92 -38.61 23.51
N PRO A 679 20.30 -37.36 23.83
CA PRO A 679 21.70 -36.95 23.89
C PRO A 679 22.45 -37.42 25.13
N ALA A 680 23.78 -37.48 25.04
CA ALA A 680 24.67 -37.64 26.18
C ALA A 680 26.05 -36.98 25.94
N ARG A 681 26.23 -35.81 26.57
CA ARG A 681 27.48 -35.02 26.70
C ARG A 681 28.02 -34.38 25.42
#